data_AF-W9KI07-F1
#
_entry.id   AF-W9KI07-F1
#
_cell.length_a   1.000
_cell.length_b   1.000
_cell.length_c   1.000
_cell.angle_alpha   90.00
_cell.angle_beta   90.00
_cell.angle_gamma   90.00
#
_symmetry.space_group_name_H-M   'P 1'
#
loop_
_entity.id
_entity.type
_entity.pdbx_description
1 polymer ?
#
loop_
_entity_poly.entity_id
_entity_poly.type
_entity_poly.pdbx_seq_one_letter_code
_entity_poly.pdbx_strand_id
1 'polypeptide(L)'
;MNRQQRPNLKNGVDLQLQSAFNDGNWAAVIRLAEKRARTFNDQYYEIVKICAESQLDDPSSKFAAITAIDKYVREGTVVKDVDAIDLLEWASQGLNSEEDFPETLGPLRARLVKATPKDKIGASRCLESCLLHWDLVSAQQIAAILDRTFPQERSFMFWNIVITHLLATSPQSPSEKKKLYGMLALKQIQRAAQLAEEAATTGGEDAKPQPRSIQTEEEILLLYDVTERHGSKDDLAKLVSSPVFSPLVQFRKGRKELMLRTISRYQQEQQFEAIFELCKDCLSIEGENGQPSLMAADWKVWRQFIEAAAEIKNTKPDIEETVQQLLLKFIKSPNLRPIYKRIILLARVSAAFNLASNDEDDVVENEPASFRLKELISYMKSQGTNAACFDDIKAFAERLSPSALKYMAYEFVPKLAQTTEDEIQSARISNLAFKLQYFAATCPCMYSTIPGEKPLRKCLVSGVEVDASSPGPAFSTIAETALKAHQSLAGLAPKSSAVEAEIRPELAVIIGLCMIQTAFPPSTDLSNIPASYTPLLRALLLLEHQLTLTPKHSIISLLLVQLHLRVGSSPRAREIWDTLGVKRTIMDSLAPIFYDRLSTISPALISPSDETGWELLDLLSSHFNVSLKLRMPRRLIDAFESGSYSSVIDIPEYMENLRWSCTRAMSLVEETRTDRIMGEHFSEVFTDPRFTEVADDMKLVETVDYGSFPSWDCSSQSPVYTRLRIGPPSTVCLLLSMKQN
;
A
#
# COMPACT_ATOMS: atom_id res chain seq x y z
N MET A 1 -18.81 25.92 -5.86
CA MET A 1 -18.57 26.40 -4.48
C MET A 1 -19.65 25.86 -3.53
N ASN A 2 -19.47 24.64 -3.02
CA ASN A 2 -20.29 24.15 -1.90
C ASN A 2 -19.64 24.62 -0.60
N ARG A 3 -20.07 25.77 -0.08
CA ARG A 3 -19.67 26.25 1.25
C ARG A 3 -20.05 25.17 2.28
N GLN A 4 -19.12 24.84 3.18
CA GLN A 4 -19.39 23.95 4.30
C GLN A 4 -20.62 24.42 5.09
N GLN A 5 -21.24 23.49 5.84
CA GLN A 5 -22.35 23.77 6.74
C GLN A 5 -22.00 24.96 7.64
N ARG A 6 -22.85 25.99 7.67
CA ARG A 6 -22.64 27.21 8.48
C ARG A 6 -22.43 26.82 9.95
N PRO A 7 -21.42 27.37 10.65
CA PRO A 7 -21.21 27.08 12.06
C PRO A 7 -22.36 27.65 12.91
N ASN A 8 -22.64 27.01 14.04
CA ASN A 8 -23.54 27.57 15.03
C ASN A 8 -22.81 28.65 15.82
N LEU A 9 -23.50 29.75 16.14
CA LEU A 9 -22.98 30.71 17.12
C LEU A 9 -22.90 30.07 18.51
N LYS A 10 -22.01 30.60 19.36
CA LYS A 10 -21.79 30.09 20.71
C LYS A 10 -23.06 30.04 21.56
N ASN A 11 -23.07 29.13 22.53
CA ASN A 11 -24.14 29.02 23.52
C ASN A 11 -24.32 30.34 24.28
N GLY A 12 -25.56 30.81 24.41
CA GLY A 12 -25.89 32.08 25.07
C GLY A 12 -26.15 33.24 24.12
N VAL A 13 -25.96 33.07 22.81
CA VAL A 13 -26.50 34.00 21.81
C VAL A 13 -28.02 33.88 21.75
N ASP A 14 -28.73 35.00 21.76
CA ASP A 14 -30.19 35.00 21.72
C ASP A 14 -30.74 34.51 20.37
N LEU A 15 -31.97 33.99 20.41
CA LEU A 15 -32.62 33.37 19.27
C LEU A 15 -32.74 34.31 18.06
N GLN A 16 -32.86 35.62 18.27
CA GLN A 16 -33.02 36.56 17.16
C GLN A 16 -31.75 36.64 16.30
N LEU A 17 -30.57 36.71 16.93
CA LEU A 17 -29.30 36.71 16.20
C LEU A 17 -28.99 35.33 15.62
N GLN A 18 -29.28 34.26 16.37
CA GLN A 18 -29.09 32.89 15.89
C GLN A 18 -29.92 32.59 14.63
N SER A 19 -31.22 32.91 14.64
CA SER A 19 -32.10 32.71 13.48
C SER A 19 -31.63 33.52 12.28
N ALA A 20 -31.32 34.81 12.48
CA ALA A 20 -30.84 35.65 11.37
C ALA A 20 -29.53 35.13 10.73
N PHE A 21 -28.62 34.57 11.53
CA PHE A 21 -27.38 33.96 11.05
C PHE A 21 -27.65 32.67 10.28
N ASN A 22 -28.49 31.79 10.82
CA ASN A 22 -28.88 30.54 10.17
C ASN A 22 -29.60 30.78 8.84
N ASP A 23 -30.49 31.79 8.78
CA ASP A 23 -31.23 32.19 7.58
C ASP A 23 -30.34 32.88 6.54
N GLY A 24 -29.12 33.31 6.90
CA GLY A 24 -28.21 34.03 6.02
C GLY A 24 -28.63 35.48 5.76
N ASN A 25 -29.40 36.08 6.68
CA ASN A 25 -29.80 37.47 6.60
C ASN A 25 -28.68 38.38 7.14
N TRP A 26 -27.60 38.51 6.37
CA TRP A 26 -26.36 39.15 6.81
C TRP A 26 -26.54 40.60 7.25
N ALA A 27 -27.40 41.39 6.57
CA ALA A 27 -27.69 42.76 6.97
C ALA A 27 -28.35 42.84 8.37
N ALA A 28 -29.25 41.91 8.68
CA ALA A 28 -29.84 41.81 10.01
C ALA A 28 -28.79 41.38 11.05
N VAL A 29 -27.95 40.39 10.71
CA VAL A 29 -26.85 39.90 11.57
C VAL A 29 -25.89 41.03 11.93
N ILE A 30 -25.43 41.83 10.97
CA ILE A 30 -24.50 42.95 11.17
C ILE A 30 -25.06 43.94 12.19
N ARG A 31 -26.30 44.41 11.97
CA ARG A 31 -26.96 45.37 12.87
C ARG A 31 -27.16 44.80 14.27
N LEU A 32 -27.56 43.54 14.36
CA LEU A 32 -27.82 42.84 15.61
C LEU A 32 -26.52 42.59 16.38
N ALA A 33 -25.47 42.13 15.72
CA ALA A 33 -24.15 41.89 16.29
C ALA A 33 -23.50 43.20 16.75
N GLU A 34 -23.58 44.28 15.96
CA GLU A 34 -23.07 45.60 16.36
C GLU A 34 -23.76 46.15 17.62
N LYS A 35 -25.10 46.02 17.70
CA LYS A 35 -25.84 46.43 18.89
C LYS A 35 -25.36 45.65 20.13
N ARG A 36 -25.12 44.35 20.00
CA ARG A 36 -24.67 43.47 21.10
C ARG A 36 -23.23 43.76 21.49
N ALA A 37 -22.34 43.97 20.53
CA ALA A 37 -20.95 44.38 20.77
C ALA A 37 -20.90 45.66 21.61
N ARG A 38 -21.69 46.69 21.25
CA ARG A 38 -21.78 47.94 22.02
C ARG A 38 -22.41 47.77 23.41
N THR A 39 -23.37 46.85 23.54
CA THR A 39 -24.10 46.63 24.80
C THR A 39 -23.29 45.83 25.81
N PHE A 40 -22.64 44.77 25.36
CA PHE A 40 -21.94 43.80 26.23
C PHE A 40 -20.42 44.01 26.25
N ASN A 41 -19.88 44.82 25.35
CA ASN A 41 -18.43 45.02 25.17
C ASN A 41 -17.67 43.68 25.02
N ASP A 42 -18.30 42.72 24.31
CA ASP A 42 -17.75 41.39 24.04
C ASP A 42 -17.23 41.31 22.59
N GLN A 43 -15.93 41.05 22.47
CA GLN A 43 -15.19 40.87 21.22
C GLN A 43 -15.85 39.82 20.30
N TYR A 44 -16.52 38.81 20.87
CA TYR A 44 -17.21 37.79 20.09
C TYR A 44 -18.24 38.40 19.12
N TYR A 45 -19.05 39.37 19.57
CA TYR A 45 -20.06 39.98 18.70
C TYR A 45 -19.46 40.88 17.63
N GLU A 46 -18.29 41.48 17.87
CA GLU A 46 -17.54 42.19 16.82
C GLU A 46 -17.08 41.22 15.73
N ILE A 47 -16.63 40.02 16.12
CA ILE A 47 -16.24 38.97 15.17
C ILE A 47 -17.45 38.44 14.40
N VAL A 48 -18.60 38.21 15.05
CA VAL A 48 -19.85 37.84 14.35
C VAL A 48 -20.23 38.90 13.29
N LYS A 49 -20.06 40.19 13.61
CA LYS A 49 -20.29 41.27 12.65
C LYS A 49 -19.34 41.18 11.46
N ILE A 50 -18.02 41.05 11.71
CA ILE A 50 -17.00 40.92 10.66
C ILE A 50 -17.26 39.71 9.75
N CYS A 51 -17.60 38.56 10.33
CA CYS A 51 -17.92 37.35 9.58
C CYS A 51 -19.19 37.52 8.75
N ALA A 52 -20.18 38.28 9.21
CA ALA A 52 -21.38 38.58 8.43
C ALA A 52 -21.11 39.58 7.30
N GLU A 53 -20.24 40.57 7.53
CA GLU A 53 -19.75 41.49 6.49
C GLU A 53 -19.03 40.71 5.37
N SER A 54 -18.23 39.70 5.71
CA SER A 54 -17.56 38.88 4.69
C SER A 54 -18.47 38.04 3.81
N GLN A 55 -19.74 37.91 4.18
CA GLN A 55 -20.74 37.23 3.35
C GLN A 55 -21.47 38.17 2.38
N LEU A 56 -21.22 39.48 2.44
CA LEU A 56 -21.77 40.44 1.48
C LEU A 56 -21.08 40.31 0.12
N ASP A 57 -21.78 40.70 -0.95
CA ASP A 57 -21.29 40.53 -2.31
C ASP A 57 -20.22 41.55 -2.73
N ASP A 58 -20.05 42.64 -1.97
CA ASP A 58 -19.09 43.68 -2.29
C ASP A 58 -17.63 43.22 -2.06
N PRO A 59 -16.70 43.55 -2.97
CA PRO A 59 -15.32 43.06 -2.90
C PRO A 59 -14.60 43.41 -1.60
N SER A 60 -14.80 44.63 -1.06
CA SER A 60 -14.16 45.06 0.19
C SER A 60 -14.62 44.25 1.40
N SER A 61 -15.92 44.00 1.51
CA SER A 61 -16.46 43.27 2.65
C SER A 61 -16.08 41.79 2.59
N LYS A 62 -15.97 41.18 1.40
CA LYS A 62 -15.48 39.80 1.24
C LYS A 62 -14.15 39.54 1.94
N PHE A 63 -13.23 40.52 1.94
CA PHE A 63 -11.93 40.42 2.61
C PHE A 63 -11.91 40.92 4.06
N ALA A 64 -13.07 41.31 4.63
CA ALA A 64 -13.15 41.84 6.00
C ALA A 64 -12.61 40.84 7.05
N ALA A 65 -12.94 39.56 6.90
CA ALA A 65 -12.46 38.51 7.81
C ALA A 65 -10.94 38.34 7.73
N ILE A 66 -10.36 38.29 6.53
CA ILE A 66 -8.90 38.18 6.33
C ILE A 66 -8.18 39.41 6.91
N THR A 67 -8.71 40.61 6.64
CA THR A 67 -8.14 41.86 7.15
C THR A 67 -8.15 41.88 8.68
N ALA A 68 -9.23 41.40 9.30
CA ALA A 68 -9.32 41.28 10.76
C ALA A 68 -8.32 40.26 11.31
N ILE A 69 -8.17 39.09 10.66
CA ILE A 69 -7.20 38.06 11.05
C ILE A 69 -5.77 38.62 11.00
N ASP A 70 -5.37 39.23 9.87
CA ASP A 70 -4.04 39.84 9.70
C ASP A 70 -3.78 40.91 10.76
N LYS A 71 -4.76 41.79 11.01
CA LYS A 71 -4.69 42.79 12.09
C LYS A 71 -4.48 42.14 13.46
N TYR A 72 -5.28 41.14 13.82
CA TYR A 72 -5.14 40.44 15.11
C TYR A 72 -3.79 39.74 15.26
N VAL A 73 -3.26 39.18 14.17
CA VAL A 73 -1.94 38.57 14.17
C VAL A 73 -0.86 39.62 14.43
N ARG A 74 -0.84 40.70 13.64
CA ARG A 74 0.18 41.77 13.74
C ARG A 74 0.17 42.49 15.07
N GLU A 75 -1.01 42.78 15.61
CA GLU A 75 -1.17 43.49 16.88
C GLU A 75 -0.93 42.59 18.11
N GLY A 76 -0.74 41.27 17.92
CA GLY A 76 -0.59 40.34 19.04
C GLY A 76 -1.90 40.12 19.82
N THR A 77 -3.05 40.44 19.22
CA THR A 77 -4.37 40.36 19.85
C THR A 77 -4.70 38.93 20.26
N VAL A 78 -5.28 38.78 21.46
CA VAL A 78 -5.82 37.52 21.97
C VAL A 78 -7.32 37.52 21.69
N VAL A 79 -7.76 36.69 20.76
CA VAL A 79 -9.18 36.39 20.55
C VAL A 79 -9.62 35.47 21.68
N LYS A 80 -10.58 35.92 22.51
CA LYS A 80 -10.87 35.30 23.82
C LYS A 80 -11.73 34.03 23.77
N ASP A 81 -12.20 33.65 22.58
CA ASP A 81 -13.22 32.61 22.41
C ASP A 81 -12.88 31.73 21.20
N VAL A 82 -12.92 30.41 21.39
CA VAL A 82 -12.65 29.44 20.32
C VAL A 82 -13.74 29.51 19.24
N ASP A 83 -15.00 29.75 19.62
CA ASP A 83 -16.11 29.86 18.68
C ASP A 83 -15.93 31.09 17.77
N ALA A 84 -15.28 32.15 18.28
CA ALA A 84 -14.95 33.32 17.47
C ALA A 84 -13.86 33.02 16.43
N ILE A 85 -12.83 32.25 16.80
CA ILE A 85 -11.78 31.86 15.85
C ILE A 85 -12.35 30.91 14.79
N ASP A 86 -13.23 29.97 15.17
CA ASP A 86 -13.90 29.07 14.23
C ASP A 86 -14.80 29.84 13.24
N LEU A 87 -15.45 30.92 13.69
CA LEU A 87 -16.19 31.83 12.81
C LEU A 87 -15.28 32.57 11.83
N LEU A 88 -14.10 33.02 12.27
CA LEU A 88 -13.11 33.66 11.39
C LEU A 88 -12.57 32.68 10.36
N GLU A 89 -12.25 31.45 10.78
CA GLU A 89 -11.82 30.37 9.88
C GLU A 89 -12.89 30.12 8.81
N TRP A 90 -14.14 29.87 9.22
CA TRP A 90 -15.28 29.71 8.30
C TRP A 90 -15.45 30.90 7.34
N ALA A 91 -15.36 32.12 7.86
CA ALA A 91 -15.55 33.35 7.09
C ALA A 91 -14.41 33.62 6.09
N SER A 92 -13.24 33.01 6.27
CA SER A 92 -12.06 33.14 5.41
C SER A 92 -11.89 31.97 4.42
N GLN A 93 -12.77 30.96 4.46
CA GLN A 93 -12.69 29.78 3.60
C GLN A 93 -12.72 30.14 2.11
N GLY A 94 -11.77 29.60 1.36
CA GLY A 94 -11.65 29.82 -0.08
C GLY A 94 -11.09 31.19 -0.48
N LEU A 95 -10.66 32.00 0.49
CA LEU A 95 -10.02 33.30 0.27
C LEU A 95 -8.54 33.32 0.71
N ASN A 96 -8.16 32.53 1.71
CA ASN A 96 -6.77 32.28 2.08
C ASN A 96 -6.26 30.95 1.48
N SER A 97 -4.97 30.90 1.16
CA SER A 97 -4.30 29.63 0.87
C SER A 97 -4.19 28.82 2.15
N GLU A 98 -4.25 27.49 2.05
CA GLU A 98 -3.94 26.59 3.17
C GLU A 98 -2.52 26.84 3.72
N GLU A 99 -1.60 27.29 2.86
CA GLU A 99 -0.23 27.64 3.23
C GLU A 99 -0.15 28.87 4.14
N ASP A 100 -1.17 29.73 4.15
CA ASP A 100 -1.22 30.94 4.98
C ASP A 100 -1.70 30.63 6.41
N PHE A 101 -2.26 29.45 6.66
CA PHE A 101 -2.83 29.09 7.97
C PHE A 101 -1.83 29.23 9.14
N PRO A 102 -0.56 28.75 9.01
CA PRO A 102 0.45 28.88 10.07
C PRO A 102 0.85 30.33 10.38
N GLU A 103 0.62 31.27 9.45
CA GLU A 103 0.92 32.70 9.65
C GLU A 103 -0.32 33.50 10.10
N THR A 104 -1.52 32.91 10.00
CA THR A 104 -2.79 33.60 10.24
C THR A 104 -3.56 33.03 11.44
N LEU A 105 -4.37 31.99 11.23
CA LEU A 105 -5.28 31.45 12.24
C LEU A 105 -4.56 30.60 13.30
N GLY A 106 -3.51 29.86 12.92
CA GLY A 106 -2.71 29.04 13.84
C GLY A 106 -2.17 29.82 15.05
N PRO A 107 -1.49 30.97 14.84
CA PRO A 107 -1.02 31.83 15.93
C PRO A 107 -2.14 32.34 16.84
N LEU A 108 -3.33 32.66 16.31
CA LEU A 108 -4.47 33.09 17.13
C LEU A 108 -4.95 31.95 18.04
N ARG A 109 -5.01 30.73 17.52
CA ARG A 109 -5.35 29.52 18.30
C ARG A 109 -4.34 29.26 19.40
N ALA A 110 -3.04 29.29 19.10
CA ALA A 110 -1.99 29.10 20.10
C ALA A 110 -2.03 30.18 21.21
N ARG A 111 -2.30 31.45 20.85
CA ARG A 111 -2.46 32.54 21.83
C ARG A 111 -3.67 32.36 22.73
N LEU A 112 -4.81 31.95 22.17
CA LEU A 112 -6.01 31.65 22.96
C LEU A 112 -5.70 30.59 24.01
N VAL A 113 -5.16 29.44 23.61
CA VAL A 113 -4.81 28.36 24.54
C VAL A 113 -3.81 28.82 25.61
N LYS A 114 -2.84 29.66 25.24
CA LYS A 114 -1.90 30.25 26.21
C LYS A 114 -2.59 31.18 27.21
N ALA A 115 -3.62 31.91 26.79
CA ALA A 115 -4.39 32.81 27.65
C ALA A 115 -5.38 32.05 28.56
N THR A 116 -5.95 30.94 28.08
CA THR A 116 -6.94 30.13 28.79
C THR A 116 -6.52 28.65 28.89
N PRO A 117 -5.35 28.33 29.48
CA PRO A 117 -4.77 26.98 29.42
C PRO A 117 -5.62 25.90 30.14
N LYS A 118 -6.51 26.31 31.05
CA LYS A 118 -7.42 25.41 31.78
C LYS A 118 -8.66 25.02 30.98
N ASP A 119 -8.95 25.68 29.87
CA ASP A 119 -10.05 25.32 28.97
C ASP A 119 -9.63 24.13 28.09
N LYS A 120 -9.85 22.92 28.61
CA LYS A 120 -9.50 21.67 27.92
C LYS A 120 -10.22 21.56 26.57
N ILE A 121 -11.50 21.93 26.50
CA ILE A 121 -12.33 21.78 25.30
C ILE A 121 -11.87 22.76 24.22
N GLY A 122 -11.70 24.03 24.56
CA GLY A 122 -11.20 25.04 23.63
C GLY A 122 -9.79 24.72 23.12
N ALA A 123 -8.92 24.21 24.01
CA ALA A 123 -7.57 23.80 23.62
C ALA A 123 -7.54 22.57 22.70
N SER A 124 -8.37 21.55 22.95
CA SER A 124 -8.49 20.40 22.05
C SER A 124 -9.02 20.80 20.67
N ARG A 125 -10.05 21.67 20.59
CA ARG A 125 -10.56 22.19 19.31
C ARG A 125 -9.51 23.00 18.55
N CYS A 126 -8.73 23.82 19.26
CA CYS A 126 -7.63 24.56 18.66
C CYS A 126 -6.54 23.63 18.12
N LEU A 127 -6.17 22.58 18.86
CA LEU A 127 -5.22 21.57 18.41
C LEU A 127 -5.73 20.83 17.17
N GLU A 128 -6.99 20.39 17.20
CA GLU A 128 -7.64 19.70 16.09
C GLU A 128 -7.57 20.51 14.79
N SER A 129 -7.99 21.78 14.83
CA SER A 129 -7.94 22.65 13.65
C SER A 129 -6.50 22.85 13.15
N CYS A 130 -5.52 23.04 14.03
CA CYS A 130 -4.11 23.15 13.62
C CYS A 130 -3.63 21.87 12.93
N LEU A 131 -3.99 20.69 13.43
CA LEU A 131 -3.62 19.41 12.82
C LEU A 131 -4.30 19.18 11.47
N LEU A 132 -5.58 19.55 11.33
CA LEU A 132 -6.33 19.43 10.07
C LEU A 132 -5.77 20.32 8.95
N HIS A 133 -5.23 21.48 9.29
CA HIS A 133 -4.52 22.39 8.37
C HIS A 133 -3.01 22.12 8.31
N TRP A 134 -2.54 21.06 9.00
CA TRP A 134 -1.14 20.67 9.10
C TRP A 134 -0.19 21.75 9.62
N ASP A 135 -0.66 22.66 10.48
CA ASP A 135 0.19 23.62 11.21
C ASP A 135 0.82 22.97 12.44
N LEU A 136 1.99 22.36 12.23
CA LEU A 136 2.72 21.66 13.29
C LEU A 136 3.36 22.64 14.28
N VAL A 137 3.60 23.89 13.89
CA VAL A 137 4.22 24.91 14.76
C VAL A 137 3.26 25.32 15.87
N SER A 138 2.03 25.67 15.52
CA SER A 138 1.00 26.01 16.52
C SER A 138 0.52 24.76 17.26
N ALA A 139 0.37 23.62 16.57
CA ALA A 139 -0.01 22.37 17.21
C ALA A 139 0.97 21.95 18.30
N GLN A 140 2.29 22.07 18.06
CA GLN A 140 3.32 21.74 19.06
C GLN A 140 3.22 22.63 20.29
N GLN A 141 2.99 23.94 20.12
CA GLN A 141 2.83 24.87 21.24
C GLN A 141 1.59 24.52 22.08
N ILE A 142 0.47 24.22 21.43
CA ILE A 142 -0.79 23.84 22.08
C ILE A 142 -0.61 22.51 22.82
N ALA A 143 -0.02 21.50 22.18
CA ALA A 143 0.23 20.19 22.78
C ALA A 143 1.14 20.28 24.01
N ALA A 144 2.19 21.11 23.97
CA ALA A 144 3.06 21.35 25.11
C ALA A 144 2.31 22.04 26.28
N ILE A 145 1.39 22.97 26.00
CA ILE A 145 0.55 23.59 27.03
C ILE A 145 -0.41 22.57 27.64
N LEU A 146 -1.04 21.72 26.82
CA LEU A 146 -1.96 20.67 27.28
C LEU A 146 -1.25 19.66 28.19
N ASP A 147 -0.10 19.12 27.78
CA ASP A 147 0.70 18.18 28.58
C ASP A 147 1.09 18.79 29.94
N ARG A 148 1.55 20.06 29.94
CA ARG A 148 1.93 20.76 31.17
C ARG A 148 0.73 21.05 32.08
N THR A 149 -0.42 21.39 31.51
CA THR A 149 -1.59 21.84 32.29
C THR A 149 -2.40 20.67 32.84
N PHE A 150 -2.43 19.54 32.12
CA PHE A 150 -3.15 18.34 32.50
C PHE A 150 -2.18 17.14 32.60
N PRO A 151 -1.20 17.16 33.53
CA PRO A 151 -0.15 16.14 33.61
C PRO A 151 -0.66 14.73 33.91
N GLN A 152 -1.89 14.61 34.43
CA GLN A 152 -2.61 13.34 34.65
C GLN A 152 -3.15 12.71 33.36
N GLU A 153 -3.32 13.48 32.29
CA GLU A 153 -3.84 13.02 31.00
C GLU A 153 -2.67 12.49 30.16
N ARG A 154 -2.45 11.18 30.24
CA ARG A 154 -1.33 10.51 29.56
C ARG A 154 -1.31 10.73 28.05
N SER A 155 -2.49 10.80 27.41
CA SER A 155 -2.61 11.05 25.96
C SER A 155 -1.93 12.34 25.54
N PHE A 156 -2.10 13.44 26.29
CA PHE A 156 -1.49 14.73 25.95
C PHE A 156 0.03 14.71 25.99
N MET A 157 0.64 13.90 26.86
CA MET A 157 2.09 13.68 26.85
C MET A 157 2.53 13.07 25.51
N PHE A 158 1.87 11.99 25.08
CA PHE A 158 2.25 11.32 23.83
C PHE A 158 1.88 12.13 22.59
N TRP A 159 0.78 12.90 22.62
CA TRP A 159 0.45 13.87 21.59
C TRP A 159 1.56 14.93 21.45
N ASN A 160 2.05 15.47 22.57
CA ASN A 160 3.18 16.38 22.58
C ASN A 160 4.45 15.74 21.99
N ILE A 161 4.75 14.49 22.37
CA ILE A 161 5.92 13.76 21.83
C ILE A 161 5.81 13.58 20.32
N VAL A 162 4.71 13.00 19.82
CA VAL A 162 4.56 12.69 18.39
C VAL A 162 4.47 13.96 17.54
N ILE A 163 3.79 15.02 18.00
CA ILE A 163 3.74 16.30 17.28
C ILE A 163 5.12 16.97 17.26
N THR A 164 5.87 16.91 18.38
CA THR A 164 7.24 17.43 18.42
C THR A 164 8.16 16.64 17.46
N HIS A 165 7.98 15.32 17.38
CA HIS A 165 8.69 14.47 16.41
C HIS A 165 8.34 14.85 14.96
N LEU A 166 7.05 14.97 14.63
CA LEU A 166 6.57 15.37 13.30
C LEU A 166 7.08 16.77 12.92
N LEU A 167 7.06 17.72 13.84
CA LEU A 167 7.62 19.06 13.59
C LEU A 167 9.13 18.99 13.31
N ALA A 168 9.88 18.16 14.06
CA ALA A 168 11.32 18.02 13.86
C ALA A 168 11.70 17.46 12.47
N THR A 169 10.86 16.61 11.89
CA THR A 169 11.07 16.03 10.55
C THR A 169 10.46 16.84 9.43
N SER A 170 9.48 17.70 9.73
CA SER A 170 8.78 18.57 8.79
C SER A 170 9.67 19.70 8.20
N PRO A 171 9.38 20.17 6.98
CA PRO A 171 9.97 21.40 6.43
C PRO A 171 9.58 22.66 7.22
N GLN A 172 8.49 22.66 7.99
CA GLN A 172 8.04 23.81 8.79
C GLN A 172 9.01 24.19 9.92
N SER A 173 9.85 23.26 10.36
CA SER A 173 10.84 23.54 11.40
C SER A 173 12.09 24.17 10.79
N PRO A 174 12.55 25.34 11.28
CA PRO A 174 13.81 25.94 10.86
C PRO A 174 14.97 24.95 11.04
N SER A 175 15.92 24.93 10.11
CA SER A 175 17.06 24.00 10.10
C SER A 175 17.81 23.95 11.44
N GLU A 176 18.00 25.11 12.07
CA GLU A 176 18.64 25.25 13.38
C GLU A 176 17.84 24.61 14.53
N LYS A 177 16.51 24.56 14.42
CA LYS A 177 15.59 24.05 15.45
C LYS A 177 15.20 22.59 15.26
N LYS A 178 15.39 22.01 14.07
CA LYS A 178 15.09 20.58 13.80
C LYS A 178 15.76 19.66 14.81
N LYS A 179 17.07 19.85 15.04
CA LYS A 179 17.82 19.06 16.03
C LYS A 179 17.31 19.28 17.45
N LEU A 180 16.93 20.51 17.81
CA LEU A 180 16.41 20.83 19.14
C LEU A 180 15.09 20.09 19.41
N TYR A 181 14.12 20.17 18.50
CA TYR A 181 12.84 19.48 18.64
C TYR A 181 13.00 17.96 18.60
N GLY A 182 13.86 17.44 17.72
CA GLY A 182 14.18 16.01 17.67
C GLY A 182 14.74 15.49 19.00
N MET A 183 15.70 16.21 19.58
CA MET A 183 16.25 15.87 20.90
C MET A 183 15.24 16.04 22.04
N LEU A 184 14.30 16.98 21.93
CA LEU A 184 13.23 17.16 22.91
C LEU A 184 12.28 15.94 22.91
N ALA A 185 11.78 15.56 21.74
CA ALA A 185 10.92 14.38 21.59
C ALA A 185 11.62 13.11 22.10
N LEU A 186 12.90 12.93 21.73
CA LEU A 186 13.72 11.81 22.17
C LEU A 186 13.84 11.75 23.71
N LYS A 187 14.19 12.86 24.36
CA LYS A 187 14.33 12.89 25.82
C LYS A 187 13.00 12.63 26.54
N GLN A 188 11.89 13.15 26.01
CA GLN A 188 10.57 12.92 26.58
C GLN A 188 10.18 11.44 26.51
N ILE A 189 10.34 10.79 25.35
CA ILE A 189 9.97 9.37 25.20
C ILE A 189 10.94 8.43 25.93
N GLN A 190 12.24 8.75 25.98
CA GLN A 190 13.22 8.00 26.77
C GLN A 190 12.93 8.08 28.27
N ARG A 191 12.47 9.24 28.76
CA ARG A 191 12.03 9.36 30.16
C ARG A 191 10.82 8.47 30.43
N ALA A 192 9.84 8.42 29.54
CA ALA A 192 8.69 7.52 29.67
C ALA A 192 9.10 6.04 29.62
N ALA A 193 10.08 5.69 28.78
CA ALA A 193 10.65 4.34 28.71
C ALA A 193 11.34 3.94 30.02
N GLN A 194 12.16 4.83 30.59
CA GLN A 194 12.84 4.61 31.87
C GLN A 194 11.84 4.31 33.00
N LEU A 195 10.74 5.07 33.09
CA LEU A 195 9.71 4.84 34.12
C LEU A 195 9.03 3.46 33.98
N ALA A 196 8.91 2.95 32.75
CA ALA A 196 8.37 1.61 32.50
C ALA A 196 9.37 0.50 32.91
N GLU A 197 10.67 0.69 32.65
CA GLU A 197 11.71 -0.25 33.10
C GLU A 197 11.84 -0.26 34.62
N GLU A 198 11.77 0.90 35.27
CA GLU A 198 11.75 1.03 36.74
C GLU A 198 10.52 0.33 37.34
N ALA A 199 9.34 0.47 36.72
CA ALA A 199 8.13 -0.22 37.16
C ALA A 199 8.23 -1.74 37.01
N ALA A 200 8.78 -2.22 35.89
CA ALA A 200 8.96 -3.66 35.63
C ALA A 200 9.94 -4.32 36.61
N THR A 201 10.96 -3.60 37.07
CA THR A 201 11.97 -4.11 38.01
C THR A 201 11.51 -4.09 39.47
N THR A 202 10.64 -3.15 39.86
CA THR A 202 10.24 -2.93 41.26
C THR A 202 8.87 -3.50 41.63
N GLY A 203 7.99 -3.74 40.65
CA GLY A 203 6.56 -3.91 40.90
C GLY A 203 6.00 -5.33 40.94
N GLY A 204 6.70 -6.33 40.40
CA GLY A 204 6.08 -7.63 40.09
C GLY A 204 4.95 -7.51 39.05
N GLU A 205 4.27 -8.62 38.70
CA GLU A 205 3.21 -8.62 37.67
C GLU A 205 1.94 -7.82 38.07
N ASP A 206 1.73 -7.58 39.37
CA ASP A 206 0.54 -6.90 39.91
C ASP A 206 0.71 -5.38 40.16
N ALA A 207 1.90 -4.81 39.90
CA ALA A 207 2.10 -3.37 40.09
C ALA A 207 1.34 -2.54 39.05
N LYS A 208 0.64 -1.52 39.54
CA LYS A 208 -0.01 -0.53 38.66
C LYS A 208 1.06 0.20 37.84
N PRO A 209 0.90 0.29 36.51
CA PRO A 209 1.86 1.00 35.67
C PRO A 209 1.95 2.47 36.07
N GLN A 210 3.15 3.03 36.04
CA GLN A 210 3.32 4.45 36.35
C GLN A 210 2.56 5.30 35.32
N PRO A 211 1.83 6.37 35.72
CA PRO A 211 0.93 7.11 34.83
C PRO A 211 1.59 7.66 33.55
N ARG A 212 2.88 8.02 33.61
CA ARG A 212 3.65 8.59 32.50
C ARG A 212 4.66 7.62 31.87
N SER A 213 4.53 6.33 32.16
CA SER A 213 5.35 5.28 31.54
C SER A 213 4.73 4.78 30.23
N ILE A 214 5.55 4.14 29.40
CA ILE A 214 5.12 3.43 28.18
C ILE A 214 4.38 2.15 28.57
N GLN A 215 3.22 1.89 27.96
CA GLN A 215 2.35 0.76 28.32
C GLN A 215 1.82 0.00 27.10
N THR A 216 1.50 0.68 26.00
CA THR A 216 0.87 0.06 24.82
C THR A 216 1.90 -0.33 23.75
N GLU A 217 1.48 -1.14 22.78
CA GLU A 217 2.31 -1.47 21.61
C GLU A 217 2.61 -0.23 20.77
N GLU A 218 1.60 0.61 20.50
CA GLU A 218 1.76 1.86 19.74
C GLU A 218 2.76 2.83 20.37
N GLU A 219 2.80 2.91 21.71
CA GLU A 219 3.78 3.77 22.41
C GLU A 219 5.20 3.22 22.30
N ILE A 220 5.35 1.89 22.19
CA ILE A 220 6.64 1.24 21.95
C ILE A 220 7.07 1.48 20.49
N LEU A 221 6.15 1.36 19.53
CA LEU A 221 6.44 1.67 18.13
C LEU A 221 6.89 3.13 17.98
N LEU A 222 6.18 4.08 18.62
CA LEU A 222 6.58 5.49 18.66
C LEU A 222 7.95 5.69 19.32
N LEU A 223 8.28 4.95 20.38
CA LEU A 223 9.62 4.97 20.97
C LEU A 223 10.69 4.55 19.96
N TYR A 224 10.44 3.52 19.16
CA TYR A 224 11.35 3.12 18.09
C TYR A 224 11.42 4.18 16.97
N ASP A 225 10.31 4.76 16.52
CA ASP A 225 10.30 5.84 15.52
C ASP A 225 11.15 7.04 15.93
N VAL A 226 10.96 7.50 17.16
CA VAL A 226 11.69 8.65 17.69
C VAL A 226 13.17 8.30 17.91
N THR A 227 13.47 7.11 18.44
CA THR A 227 14.86 6.69 18.72
C THR A 227 15.64 6.44 17.43
N GLU A 228 15.04 5.81 16.43
CA GLU A 228 15.68 5.58 15.13
C GLU A 228 15.94 6.88 14.38
N ARG A 229 15.04 7.86 14.50
CA ARG A 229 15.18 9.13 13.80
C ARG A 229 16.13 10.11 14.46
N HIS A 230 16.12 10.19 15.79
CA HIS A 230 16.81 11.26 16.54
C HIS A 230 17.88 10.74 17.51
N GLY A 231 17.87 9.45 17.84
CA GLY A 231 18.82 8.82 18.75
C GLY A 231 20.15 8.44 18.09
N SER A 232 21.09 8.03 18.91
CA SER A 232 22.34 7.43 18.45
C SER A 232 22.17 5.93 18.18
N LYS A 233 23.14 5.32 17.49
CA LYS A 233 23.18 3.85 17.31
C LYS A 233 23.21 3.11 18.66
N ASP A 234 23.87 3.68 19.66
CA ASP A 234 23.95 3.11 21.01
C ASP A 234 22.60 3.16 21.74
N ASP A 235 21.83 4.24 21.56
CA ASP A 235 20.47 4.34 22.12
C ASP A 235 19.56 3.25 21.57
N LEU A 236 19.66 2.99 20.26
CA LEU A 236 18.90 1.95 19.59
C LEU A 236 19.36 0.55 20.02
N ALA A 237 20.66 0.31 20.14
CA ALA A 237 21.19 -0.96 20.62
C ALA A 237 20.71 -1.28 22.04
N LYS A 238 20.73 -0.28 22.94
CA LYS A 238 20.17 -0.40 24.29
C LYS A 238 18.69 -0.77 24.25
N LEU A 239 17.91 -0.09 23.40
CA LEU A 239 16.49 -0.35 23.26
C LEU A 239 16.18 -1.77 22.77
N VAL A 240 16.93 -2.25 21.77
CA VAL A 240 16.79 -3.63 21.25
C VAL A 240 17.18 -4.68 22.29
N SER A 241 18.11 -4.36 23.19
CA SER A 241 18.50 -5.23 24.31
C SER A 241 17.64 -5.07 25.57
N SER A 242 16.65 -4.18 25.56
CA SER A 242 15.86 -3.85 26.76
C SER A 242 15.08 -5.07 27.27
N PRO A 243 15.04 -5.31 28.59
CA PRO A 243 14.23 -6.38 29.18
C PRO A 243 12.72 -6.14 29.01
N VAL A 244 12.31 -4.91 28.67
CA VAL A 244 10.90 -4.54 28.47
C VAL A 244 10.60 -4.32 26.99
N PHE A 245 11.46 -3.63 26.25
CA PHE A 245 11.17 -3.14 24.90
C PHE A 245 11.87 -3.89 23.77
N SER A 246 12.65 -4.94 24.08
CA SER A 246 13.28 -5.73 23.03
C SER A 246 12.25 -6.40 22.12
N PRO A 247 12.58 -6.60 20.83
CA PRO A 247 11.66 -7.23 19.88
C PRO A 247 11.21 -8.64 20.33
N LEU A 248 12.11 -9.41 20.94
CA LEU A 248 11.82 -10.75 21.45
C LEU A 248 10.82 -10.72 22.62
N VAL A 249 10.95 -9.76 23.54
CA VAL A 249 10.01 -9.61 24.67
C VAL A 249 8.63 -9.21 24.16
N GLN A 250 8.55 -8.29 23.19
CA GLN A 250 7.27 -7.91 22.58
C GLN A 250 6.66 -9.08 21.80
N PHE A 251 7.47 -9.84 21.06
CA PHE A 251 7.02 -11.02 20.33
C PHE A 251 6.38 -12.06 21.25
N ARG A 252 6.97 -12.31 22.44
CA ARG A 252 6.40 -13.20 23.47
C ARG A 252 5.02 -12.74 23.97
N LYS A 253 4.71 -11.44 23.87
CA LYS A 253 3.38 -10.87 24.17
C LYS A 253 2.40 -10.94 23.00
N GLY A 254 2.76 -11.57 21.89
CA GLY A 254 1.94 -11.64 20.67
C GLY A 254 2.12 -10.49 19.69
N ARG A 255 3.06 -9.58 19.96
CA ARG A 255 3.29 -8.35 19.20
C ARG A 255 4.40 -8.56 18.18
N LYS A 256 4.04 -8.78 16.92
CA LYS A 256 4.98 -9.19 15.86
C LYS A 256 5.63 -8.02 15.13
N GLU A 257 4.99 -6.86 15.11
CA GLU A 257 5.39 -5.74 14.25
C GLU A 257 6.84 -5.29 14.51
N LEU A 258 7.18 -5.13 15.79
CA LEU A 258 8.51 -4.69 16.18
C LEU A 258 9.63 -5.67 15.76
N MET A 259 9.36 -6.98 15.83
CA MET A 259 10.28 -8.01 15.34
C MET A 259 10.52 -7.85 13.84
N LEU A 260 9.44 -7.72 13.04
CA LEU A 260 9.54 -7.58 11.59
C LEU A 260 10.26 -6.30 11.18
N ARG A 261 10.00 -5.18 11.86
CA ARG A 261 10.72 -3.92 11.68
C ARG A 261 12.21 -4.08 11.97
N THR A 262 12.56 -4.73 13.09
CA THR A 262 13.96 -4.94 13.48
C THR A 262 14.70 -5.82 12.48
N ILE A 263 14.08 -6.90 12.00
CA ILE A 263 14.64 -7.76 10.94
C ILE A 263 14.88 -6.96 9.67
N SER A 264 13.91 -6.15 9.24
CA SER A 264 14.03 -5.33 8.02
C SER A 264 15.19 -4.34 8.12
N ARG A 265 15.41 -3.74 9.31
CA ARG A 265 16.57 -2.87 9.56
C ARG A 265 17.89 -3.64 9.51
N TYR A 266 17.99 -4.76 10.21
CA TYR A 266 19.20 -5.59 10.17
C TYR A 266 19.52 -6.09 8.76
N GLN A 267 18.50 -6.33 7.93
CA GLN A 267 18.68 -6.70 6.53
C GLN A 267 19.32 -5.54 5.74
N GLN A 268 18.87 -4.30 5.93
CA GLN A 268 19.47 -3.11 5.33
C GLN A 268 20.91 -2.87 5.80
N GLU A 269 21.20 -3.18 7.07
CA GLU A 269 22.53 -3.06 7.68
C GLU A 269 23.44 -4.28 7.45
N GLN A 270 22.96 -5.31 6.71
CA GLN A 270 23.66 -6.57 6.46
C GLN A 270 24.09 -7.33 7.74
N GLN A 271 23.34 -7.16 8.83
CA GLN A 271 23.58 -7.84 10.11
C GLN A 271 22.90 -9.22 10.16
N PHE A 272 23.31 -10.13 9.29
CA PHE A 272 22.67 -11.45 9.14
C PHE A 272 22.74 -12.31 10.41
N GLU A 273 23.81 -12.19 11.20
CA GLU A 273 23.90 -12.89 12.49
C GLU A 273 22.81 -12.46 13.47
N ALA A 274 22.50 -11.16 13.52
CA ALA A 274 21.46 -10.63 14.40
C ALA A 274 20.06 -11.06 13.94
N ILE A 275 19.83 -11.16 12.62
CA ILE A 275 18.59 -11.73 12.07
C ILE A 275 18.47 -13.20 12.47
N PHE A 276 19.54 -13.98 12.30
CA PHE A 276 19.56 -15.40 12.62
C PHE A 276 19.21 -15.64 14.09
N GLU A 277 19.91 -14.99 15.03
CA GLU A 277 19.65 -15.17 16.47
C GLU A 277 18.25 -14.70 16.87
N LEU A 278 17.77 -13.56 16.37
CA LEU A 278 16.41 -13.09 16.69
C LEU A 278 15.33 -14.06 16.19
N CYS A 279 15.45 -14.56 14.96
CA CYS A 279 14.52 -15.55 14.41
C CYS A 279 14.61 -16.88 15.16
N LYS A 280 15.82 -17.35 15.47
CA LYS A 280 16.06 -18.57 16.26
C LYS A 280 15.42 -18.46 17.64
N ASP A 281 15.61 -17.35 18.34
CA ASP A 281 15.02 -17.12 19.67
C ASP A 281 13.50 -17.12 19.61
N CYS A 282 12.89 -16.52 18.59
CA CYS A 282 11.44 -16.56 18.39
C CYS A 282 10.93 -17.97 18.05
N LEU A 283 11.62 -18.70 17.17
CA LEU A 283 11.26 -20.06 16.75
C LEU A 283 11.49 -21.11 17.86
N SER A 284 12.39 -20.82 18.80
CA SER A 284 12.72 -21.71 19.92
C SER A 284 11.75 -21.59 21.10
N ILE A 285 10.81 -20.63 21.08
CA ILE A 285 9.80 -20.47 22.13
C ILE A 285 8.96 -21.74 22.23
N GLU A 286 8.85 -22.30 23.43
CA GLU A 286 8.02 -23.46 23.73
C GLU A 286 6.70 -23.06 24.39
N GLY A 287 5.63 -23.79 24.10
CA GLY A 287 4.38 -23.74 24.84
C GLY A 287 4.39 -24.66 26.07
N GLU A 288 3.26 -24.74 26.76
CA GLU A 288 3.11 -25.43 28.06
C GLU A 288 3.52 -26.91 28.05
N ASN A 289 3.50 -27.58 26.90
CA ASN A 289 3.82 -29.00 26.74
C ASN A 289 5.23 -29.26 26.17
N GLY A 290 6.13 -28.26 26.19
CA GLY A 290 7.47 -28.33 25.56
C GLY A 290 7.44 -28.37 24.02
N GLN A 291 6.26 -28.18 23.43
CA GLN A 291 6.08 -28.13 21.99
C GLN A 291 6.43 -26.73 21.46
N PRO A 292 6.98 -26.61 20.24
CA PRO A 292 7.24 -25.31 19.63
C PRO A 292 5.98 -24.44 19.56
N SER A 293 6.12 -23.17 19.93
CA SER A 293 5.07 -22.19 19.77
C SER A 293 4.81 -21.94 18.28
N LEU A 294 3.53 -22.01 17.89
CA LEU A 294 3.11 -21.69 16.52
C LEU A 294 3.07 -20.17 16.26
N MET A 295 3.33 -19.33 17.27
CA MET A 295 3.39 -17.88 17.10
C MET A 295 4.46 -17.47 16.09
N ALA A 296 5.60 -18.15 16.09
CA ALA A 296 6.71 -17.93 15.15
C ALA A 296 6.66 -18.81 13.90
N ALA A 297 5.67 -19.70 13.78
CA ALA A 297 5.49 -20.60 12.64
C ALA A 297 4.88 -19.87 11.42
N ASP A 298 5.53 -18.79 11.00
CA ASP A 298 5.17 -17.94 9.88
C ASP A 298 6.21 -18.07 8.76
N TRP A 299 5.76 -18.05 7.50
CA TRP A 299 6.67 -18.19 6.36
C TRP A 299 7.73 -17.09 6.28
N LYS A 300 7.38 -15.84 6.60
CA LYS A 300 8.32 -14.71 6.57
C LYS A 300 9.44 -14.90 7.60
N VAL A 301 9.11 -15.42 8.79
CA VAL A 301 10.11 -15.71 9.84
C VAL A 301 11.03 -16.84 9.41
N TRP A 302 10.49 -17.97 8.93
CA TRP A 302 11.30 -19.08 8.43
C TRP A 302 12.20 -18.69 7.26
N ARG A 303 11.67 -17.92 6.31
CA ARG A 303 12.42 -17.42 5.16
C ARG A 303 13.61 -16.56 5.61
N GLN A 304 13.37 -15.57 6.47
CA GLN A 304 14.42 -14.69 6.99
C GLN A 304 15.45 -15.45 7.82
N PHE A 305 15.02 -16.43 8.61
CA PHE A 305 15.90 -17.30 9.38
C PHE A 305 16.86 -18.10 8.48
N ILE A 306 16.32 -18.72 7.42
CA ILE A 306 17.09 -19.57 6.50
C ILE A 306 17.98 -18.73 5.57
N GLU A 307 17.50 -17.58 5.08
CA GLU A 307 18.30 -16.65 4.28
C GLU A 307 19.48 -16.12 5.10
N ALA A 308 19.25 -15.68 6.34
CA ALA A 308 20.32 -15.25 7.24
C ALA A 308 21.31 -16.39 7.55
N ALA A 309 20.82 -17.61 7.78
CA ALA A 309 21.66 -18.80 7.97
C ALA A 309 22.57 -19.07 6.77
N ALA A 310 22.05 -18.90 5.55
CA ALA A 310 22.80 -19.15 4.32
C ALA A 310 23.99 -18.19 4.15
N GLU A 311 23.85 -16.95 4.59
CA GLU A 311 24.92 -15.94 4.54
C GLU A 311 26.04 -16.23 5.55
N ILE A 312 25.73 -16.82 6.70
CA ILE A 312 26.69 -16.99 7.81
C ILE A 312 27.25 -18.40 7.97
N LYS A 313 26.66 -19.42 7.31
CA LYS A 313 27.05 -20.84 7.46
C LYS A 313 28.54 -21.14 7.23
N ASN A 314 29.19 -20.39 6.33
CA ASN A 314 30.62 -20.58 6.03
C ASN A 314 31.53 -20.10 7.18
N THR A 315 31.02 -19.22 8.05
CA THR A 315 31.76 -18.67 9.20
C THR A 315 31.42 -19.36 10.51
N LYS A 316 30.24 -19.99 10.60
CA LYS A 316 29.74 -20.67 11.81
C LYS A 316 29.20 -22.06 11.43
N PRO A 317 29.91 -23.15 11.75
CA PRO A 317 29.55 -24.50 11.29
C PRO A 317 28.24 -25.04 11.89
N ASP A 318 27.87 -24.61 13.10
CA ASP A 318 26.70 -25.14 13.84
C ASP A 318 25.34 -24.60 13.32
N ILE A 319 25.37 -23.67 12.35
CA ILE A 319 24.20 -22.97 11.83
C ILE A 319 23.24 -23.93 11.13
N GLU A 320 23.77 -24.80 10.27
CA GLU A 320 22.94 -25.76 9.53
C GLU A 320 22.25 -26.76 10.46
N GLU A 321 23.01 -27.29 11.43
CA GLU A 321 22.47 -28.22 12.42
C GLU A 321 21.36 -27.57 13.25
N THR A 322 21.55 -26.30 13.66
CA THR A 322 20.53 -25.55 14.42
C THR A 322 19.23 -25.41 13.64
N VAL A 323 19.29 -25.06 12.35
CA VAL A 323 18.10 -24.94 11.48
C VAL A 323 17.40 -26.29 11.34
N GLN A 324 18.17 -27.37 11.11
CA GLN A 324 17.64 -28.72 10.97
C GLN A 324 16.95 -29.21 12.25
N GLN A 325 17.56 -28.99 13.42
CA GLN A 325 16.98 -29.37 14.70
C GLN A 325 15.64 -28.67 14.95
N LEU A 326 15.55 -27.37 14.66
CA LEU A 326 14.30 -26.62 14.79
C LEU A 326 13.23 -27.14 13.82
N LEU A 327 13.55 -27.32 12.53
CA LEU A 327 12.61 -27.89 11.57
C LEU A 327 12.10 -29.27 12.01
N LEU A 328 12.98 -30.16 12.46
CA LEU A 328 12.62 -31.48 12.96
C LEU A 328 11.70 -31.40 14.18
N LYS A 329 11.94 -30.44 15.09
CA LYS A 329 11.11 -30.22 16.27
C LYS A 329 9.69 -29.83 15.85
N PHE A 330 9.54 -28.89 14.91
CA PHE A 330 8.24 -28.48 14.40
C PHE A 330 7.52 -29.61 13.63
N ILE A 331 8.21 -30.39 12.80
CA ILE A 331 7.60 -31.50 12.04
C ILE A 331 7.05 -32.59 12.97
N LYS A 332 7.73 -32.85 14.09
CA LYS A 332 7.33 -33.86 15.08
C LYS A 332 6.15 -33.40 15.96
N SER A 333 5.76 -32.13 15.89
CA SER A 333 4.63 -31.61 16.66
C SER A 333 3.34 -32.35 16.28
N PRO A 334 2.62 -32.94 17.26
CA PRO A 334 1.37 -33.63 16.97
C PRO A 334 0.28 -32.64 16.54
N ASN A 335 -0.66 -33.08 15.70
CA ASN A 335 -1.87 -32.34 15.34
C ASN A 335 -1.64 -30.96 14.69
N LEU A 336 -0.56 -30.79 13.92
CA LEU A 336 -0.34 -29.57 13.13
C LEU A 336 -1.50 -29.29 12.18
N ARG A 337 -2.10 -28.10 12.28
CA ARG A 337 -3.10 -27.64 11.31
C ARG A 337 -2.47 -27.59 9.90
N PRO A 338 -3.24 -27.85 8.83
CA PRO A 338 -2.71 -27.92 7.46
C PRO A 338 -1.88 -26.70 7.05
N ILE A 339 -2.26 -25.49 7.48
CA ILE A 339 -1.55 -24.25 7.19
C ILE A 339 -0.11 -24.25 7.74
N TYR A 340 0.10 -24.68 8.98
CA TYR A 340 1.45 -24.74 9.58
C TYR A 340 2.26 -25.88 8.97
N LYS A 341 1.62 -27.02 8.67
CA LYS A 341 2.28 -28.12 7.96
C LYS A 341 2.82 -27.64 6.60
N ARG A 342 2.03 -26.89 5.82
CA ARG A 342 2.47 -26.29 4.57
C ARG A 342 3.67 -25.37 4.77
N ILE A 343 3.63 -24.45 5.75
CA ILE A 343 4.73 -23.52 6.05
C ILE A 343 6.01 -24.26 6.41
N ILE A 344 5.94 -25.27 7.27
CA ILE A 344 7.12 -26.04 7.72
C ILE A 344 7.70 -26.86 6.56
N LEU A 345 6.85 -27.47 5.73
CA LEU A 345 7.31 -28.19 4.54
C LEU A 345 7.97 -27.23 3.53
N LEU A 346 7.45 -26.01 3.37
CA LEU A 346 8.06 -24.99 2.52
C LEU A 346 9.41 -24.50 3.09
N ALA A 347 9.50 -24.36 4.42
CA ALA A 347 10.75 -24.05 5.11
C ALA A 347 11.81 -25.14 4.90
N ARG A 348 11.43 -26.43 4.87
CA ARG A 348 12.36 -27.52 4.50
C ARG A 348 12.89 -27.37 3.08
N VAL A 349 12.02 -27.09 2.11
CA VAL A 349 12.42 -26.84 0.73
C VAL A 349 13.42 -25.68 0.68
N SER A 350 13.11 -24.58 1.36
CA SER A 350 14.01 -23.43 1.45
C SER A 350 15.38 -23.78 2.05
N ALA A 351 15.40 -24.56 3.14
CA ALA A 351 16.64 -25.01 3.76
C ALA A 351 17.46 -25.90 2.81
N ALA A 352 16.81 -26.79 2.07
CA ALA A 352 17.47 -27.65 1.08
C ALA A 352 18.12 -26.85 -0.06
N PHE A 353 17.47 -25.77 -0.51
CA PHE A 353 18.01 -24.92 -1.57
C PHE A 353 19.14 -23.99 -1.10
N ASN A 354 19.08 -23.50 0.13
CA ASN A 354 19.97 -22.44 0.61
C ASN A 354 21.13 -22.94 1.50
N LEU A 355 20.92 -24.02 2.24
CA LEU A 355 21.90 -24.52 3.22
C LEU A 355 22.71 -25.69 2.67
N ALA A 356 22.07 -26.70 2.07
CA ALA A 356 22.78 -27.87 1.54
C ALA A 356 23.75 -27.52 0.39
N SER A 357 24.80 -28.33 0.21
CA SER A 357 25.61 -28.28 -1.02
C SER A 357 24.74 -28.65 -2.22
N ASN A 358 24.88 -27.88 -3.30
CA ASN A 358 24.18 -28.07 -4.55
C ASN A 358 25.16 -28.44 -5.68
N ASP A 359 26.26 -29.11 -5.33
CA ASP A 359 27.30 -29.51 -6.29
C ASP A 359 26.91 -30.73 -7.14
N GLU A 360 25.91 -31.50 -6.68
CA GLU A 360 25.38 -32.65 -7.41
C GLU A 360 24.40 -32.21 -8.51
N ASP A 361 24.44 -32.93 -9.64
CA ASP A 361 23.42 -32.81 -10.68
C ASP A 361 22.03 -33.11 -10.11
N ASP A 362 21.05 -32.31 -10.49
CA ASP A 362 19.68 -32.52 -10.00
C ASP A 362 19.07 -33.82 -10.50
N VAL A 363 19.43 -34.24 -11.71
CA VAL A 363 18.88 -35.44 -12.37
C VAL A 363 20.04 -36.25 -12.91
N VAL A 364 20.09 -37.52 -12.52
CA VAL A 364 21.06 -38.52 -13.01
C VAL A 364 20.25 -39.70 -13.54
N GLU A 365 20.56 -40.16 -14.75
CA GLU A 365 19.85 -41.28 -15.39
C GLU A 365 18.31 -41.09 -15.46
N ASN A 366 17.84 -39.85 -15.63
CA ASN A 366 16.42 -39.44 -15.61
C ASN A 366 15.69 -39.63 -14.27
N GLU A 367 16.42 -39.81 -13.17
CA GLU A 367 15.87 -39.89 -11.83
C GLU A 367 16.34 -38.70 -10.96
N PRO A 368 15.53 -38.23 -10.00
CA PRO A 368 15.90 -37.12 -9.14
C PRO A 368 17.05 -37.53 -8.21
N ALA A 369 18.19 -36.88 -8.37
CA ALA A 369 19.43 -37.16 -7.67
C ALA A 369 19.66 -36.19 -6.51
N SER A 370 19.58 -34.87 -6.76
CA SER A 370 19.90 -33.87 -5.74
C SER A 370 18.89 -33.84 -4.58
N PHE A 371 19.40 -33.49 -3.40
CA PHE A 371 18.59 -33.34 -2.19
C PHE A 371 17.50 -32.26 -2.36
N ARG A 372 17.83 -31.12 -2.98
CA ARG A 372 16.88 -30.02 -3.22
C ARG A 372 15.70 -30.43 -4.10
N LEU A 373 15.94 -31.22 -5.15
CA LEU A 373 14.88 -31.71 -6.02
C LEU A 373 14.00 -32.73 -5.30
N LYS A 374 14.59 -33.62 -4.49
CA LYS A 374 13.84 -34.61 -3.68
C LYS A 374 12.92 -33.94 -2.66
N GLU A 375 13.38 -32.90 -1.95
CA GLU A 375 12.55 -32.14 -1.01
C GLU A 375 11.42 -31.41 -1.73
N LEU A 376 11.69 -30.80 -2.89
CA LEU A 376 10.66 -30.14 -3.71
C LEU A 376 9.60 -31.13 -4.20
N ILE A 377 10.01 -32.31 -4.66
CA ILE A 377 9.12 -33.41 -5.03
C ILE A 377 8.26 -33.84 -3.84
N SER A 378 8.84 -33.98 -2.66
CA SER A 378 8.10 -34.31 -1.44
C SER A 378 7.06 -33.24 -1.09
N TYR A 379 7.41 -31.96 -1.27
CA TYR A 379 6.47 -30.85 -1.10
C TYR A 379 5.28 -30.97 -2.05
N MET A 380 5.53 -31.16 -3.35
CA MET A 380 4.48 -31.29 -4.37
C MET A 380 3.61 -32.53 -4.16
N LYS A 381 4.15 -33.65 -3.69
CA LYS A 381 3.32 -34.81 -3.31
C LYS A 381 2.34 -34.48 -2.18
N SER A 382 2.75 -33.63 -1.23
CA SER A 382 1.90 -33.26 -0.10
C SER A 382 0.96 -32.09 -0.37
N GLN A 383 1.37 -31.11 -1.19
CA GLN A 383 0.70 -29.83 -1.37
C GLN A 383 0.25 -29.58 -2.81
N GLY A 384 0.50 -30.51 -3.74
CA GLY A 384 0.22 -30.33 -5.17
C GLY A 384 -1.24 -30.11 -5.54
N THR A 385 -2.16 -30.46 -4.64
CA THR A 385 -3.60 -30.18 -4.76
C THR A 385 -4.01 -28.81 -4.21
N ASN A 386 -3.11 -28.06 -3.60
CA ASN A 386 -3.36 -26.72 -3.11
C ASN A 386 -3.14 -25.71 -4.25
N ALA A 387 -4.10 -24.82 -4.51
CA ALA A 387 -4.00 -23.80 -5.55
C ALA A 387 -2.74 -22.92 -5.43
N ALA A 388 -2.26 -22.70 -4.20
CA ALA A 388 -1.08 -21.88 -3.94
C ALA A 388 0.26 -22.63 -4.10
N CYS A 389 0.23 -23.93 -4.44
CA CYS A 389 1.45 -24.74 -4.58
C CYS A 389 2.41 -24.16 -5.64
N PHE A 390 1.88 -23.69 -6.77
CA PHE A 390 2.71 -23.08 -7.81
C PHE A 390 3.46 -21.84 -7.29
N ASP A 391 2.76 -20.94 -6.60
CA ASP A 391 3.34 -19.71 -6.06
C ASP A 391 4.40 -20.00 -4.99
N ASP A 392 4.20 -21.06 -4.19
CA ASP A 392 5.18 -21.53 -3.20
C ASP A 392 6.48 -22.01 -3.86
N ILE A 393 6.37 -22.75 -4.97
CA ILE A 393 7.51 -23.44 -5.58
C ILE A 393 8.20 -22.64 -6.68
N LYS A 394 7.57 -21.61 -7.25
CA LYS A 394 8.05 -20.87 -8.43
C LYS A 394 9.51 -20.41 -8.28
N ALA A 395 9.83 -19.75 -7.17
CA ALA A 395 11.18 -19.23 -6.93
C ALA A 395 12.25 -20.33 -6.78
N PHE A 396 11.84 -21.52 -6.34
CA PHE A 396 12.71 -22.70 -6.25
C PHE A 396 12.86 -23.39 -7.61
N ALA A 397 11.78 -23.49 -8.37
CA ALA A 397 11.76 -24.03 -9.73
C ALA A 397 12.70 -23.25 -10.66
N GLU A 398 12.78 -21.93 -10.50
CA GLU A 398 13.67 -21.07 -11.29
C GLU A 398 15.17 -21.34 -11.04
N ARG A 399 15.51 -21.90 -9.88
CA ARG A 399 16.89 -22.22 -9.48
C ARG A 399 17.33 -23.63 -9.85
N LEU A 400 16.43 -24.43 -10.43
CA LEU A 400 16.73 -25.79 -10.88
C LEU A 400 17.54 -25.79 -12.18
N SER A 401 18.30 -26.86 -12.41
CA SER A 401 18.86 -27.13 -13.73
C SER A 401 17.75 -27.35 -14.78
N PRO A 402 18.03 -27.09 -16.08
CA PRO A 402 17.03 -27.29 -17.13
C PRO A 402 16.49 -28.73 -17.23
N SER A 403 17.32 -29.72 -16.95
CA SER A 403 16.92 -31.13 -16.90
C SER A 403 15.94 -31.41 -15.74
N ALA A 404 16.19 -30.85 -14.56
CA ALA A 404 15.29 -30.98 -13.41
C ALA A 404 13.97 -30.23 -13.61
N LEU A 405 14.00 -29.02 -14.15
CA LEU A 405 12.78 -28.27 -14.47
C LEU A 405 11.95 -29.02 -15.53
N LYS A 406 12.61 -29.59 -16.55
CA LYS A 406 11.96 -30.46 -17.54
C LYS A 406 11.31 -31.68 -16.88
N TYR A 407 12.07 -32.44 -16.09
CA TYR A 407 11.58 -33.61 -15.38
C TYR A 407 10.36 -33.27 -14.51
N MET A 408 10.45 -32.20 -13.74
CA MET A 408 9.37 -31.76 -12.87
C MET A 408 8.10 -31.40 -13.67
N ALA A 409 8.22 -30.54 -14.68
CA ALA A 409 7.07 -30.00 -15.42
C ALA A 409 6.42 -31.00 -16.38
N TYR A 410 7.21 -31.88 -16.99
CA TYR A 410 6.76 -32.75 -18.09
C TYR A 410 6.67 -34.23 -17.72
N GLU A 411 7.28 -34.67 -16.61
CA GLU A 411 7.30 -36.09 -16.23
C GLU A 411 6.67 -36.31 -14.86
N PHE A 412 7.25 -35.73 -13.80
CA PHE A 412 6.84 -36.01 -12.41
C PHE A 412 5.42 -35.53 -12.09
N VAL A 413 5.11 -34.24 -12.28
CA VAL A 413 3.79 -33.69 -11.91
C VAL A 413 2.67 -34.25 -12.80
N PRO A 414 2.85 -34.40 -14.14
CA PRO A 414 1.88 -35.11 -14.96
C PRO A 414 1.63 -36.56 -14.52
N LYS A 415 2.68 -37.31 -14.17
CA LYS A 415 2.54 -38.68 -13.64
C LYS A 415 1.80 -38.69 -12.30
N LEU A 416 2.09 -37.73 -11.42
CA LEU A 416 1.39 -37.58 -10.15
C LEU A 416 -0.12 -37.36 -10.36
N ALA A 417 -0.50 -36.51 -11.32
CA ALA A 417 -1.90 -36.31 -11.68
C ALA A 417 -2.57 -37.62 -12.16
N GLN A 418 -1.90 -38.38 -13.03
CA GLN A 418 -2.42 -39.65 -13.57
C GLN A 418 -2.59 -40.73 -12.48
N THR A 419 -1.70 -40.77 -11.50
CA THR A 419 -1.77 -41.74 -10.38
C THR A 419 -2.73 -41.35 -9.27
N THR A 420 -3.28 -40.14 -9.31
CA THR A 420 -4.22 -39.66 -8.29
C THR A 420 -5.63 -40.17 -8.61
N GLU A 421 -6.19 -40.97 -7.71
CA GLU A 421 -7.50 -41.63 -7.92
C GLU A 421 -8.67 -40.65 -7.95
N ASP A 422 -8.65 -39.61 -7.10
CA ASP A 422 -9.71 -38.60 -7.06
C ASP A 422 -9.62 -37.68 -8.29
N GLU A 423 -10.66 -37.68 -9.12
CA GLU A 423 -10.71 -36.93 -10.38
C GLU A 423 -10.51 -35.41 -10.18
N ILE A 424 -11.00 -34.85 -9.08
CA ILE A 424 -10.89 -33.40 -8.80
C ILE A 424 -9.46 -33.07 -8.34
N GLN A 425 -8.87 -33.87 -7.46
CA GLN A 425 -7.47 -33.71 -7.06
C GLN A 425 -6.53 -33.92 -8.25
N SER A 426 -6.80 -34.91 -9.09
CA SER A 426 -6.06 -35.16 -10.34
C SER A 426 -6.12 -33.94 -11.27
N ALA A 427 -7.29 -33.32 -11.41
CA ALA A 427 -7.46 -32.11 -12.21
C ALA A 427 -6.69 -30.91 -11.63
N ARG A 428 -6.66 -30.74 -10.30
CA ARG A 428 -5.83 -29.69 -9.64
C ARG A 428 -4.34 -29.90 -9.86
N ILE A 429 -3.86 -31.14 -9.75
CA ILE A 429 -2.45 -31.46 -10.01
C ILE A 429 -2.14 -31.27 -11.51
N SER A 430 -3.09 -31.53 -12.40
CA SER A 430 -2.98 -31.24 -13.83
C SER A 430 -2.83 -29.73 -14.09
N ASN A 431 -3.59 -28.87 -13.39
CA ASN A 431 -3.38 -27.42 -13.45
C ASN A 431 -1.98 -27.02 -13.01
N LEU A 432 -1.47 -27.59 -11.91
CA LEU A 432 -0.10 -27.36 -11.46
C LEU A 432 0.92 -27.77 -12.53
N ALA A 433 0.72 -28.91 -13.19
CA ALA A 433 1.57 -29.35 -14.30
C ALA A 433 1.57 -28.32 -15.44
N PHE A 434 0.39 -27.87 -15.88
CA PHE A 434 0.30 -26.89 -16.96
C PHE A 434 0.91 -25.52 -16.59
N LYS A 435 0.76 -25.07 -15.34
CA LYS A 435 1.44 -23.85 -14.85
C LYS A 435 2.97 -24.01 -14.88
N LEU A 436 3.49 -25.16 -14.46
CA LEU A 436 4.93 -25.46 -14.51
C LEU A 436 5.45 -25.59 -15.95
N GLN A 437 4.69 -26.18 -16.86
CA GLN A 437 5.05 -26.27 -18.28
C GLN A 437 5.07 -24.89 -18.94
N TYR A 438 4.06 -24.06 -18.65
CA TYR A 438 4.04 -22.66 -19.08
C TYR A 438 5.26 -21.91 -18.54
N PHE A 439 5.50 -21.99 -17.22
CA PHE A 439 6.66 -21.37 -16.58
C PHE A 439 7.98 -21.82 -17.24
N ALA A 440 8.18 -23.13 -17.43
CA ALA A 440 9.36 -23.67 -18.11
C ALA A 440 9.51 -23.13 -19.54
N ALA A 441 8.42 -23.05 -20.31
CA ALA A 441 8.43 -22.48 -21.66
C ALA A 441 8.82 -20.98 -21.68
N THR A 442 8.66 -20.26 -20.58
CA THR A 442 9.10 -18.86 -20.44
C THR A 442 10.56 -18.71 -19.98
N CYS A 443 11.16 -19.78 -19.45
CA CYS A 443 12.53 -19.76 -18.93
C CYS A 443 13.56 -19.79 -20.07
N PRO A 444 14.49 -18.80 -20.16
CA PRO A 444 15.53 -18.79 -21.19
C PRO A 444 16.43 -20.04 -21.15
N CYS A 445 16.68 -20.59 -19.96
CA CYS A 445 17.50 -21.79 -19.76
C CYS A 445 16.91 -23.07 -20.40
N MET A 446 15.63 -23.04 -20.79
CA MET A 446 14.96 -24.14 -21.49
C MET A 446 15.17 -24.10 -23.00
N TYR A 447 16.00 -23.16 -23.48
CA TYR A 447 16.41 -23.03 -24.86
C TYR A 447 17.94 -22.97 -24.97
N SER A 448 18.50 -23.73 -25.90
CA SER A 448 19.92 -23.61 -26.28
C SER A 448 20.06 -22.75 -27.53
N THR A 449 21.00 -21.82 -27.53
CA THR A 449 21.28 -20.96 -28.69
C THR A 449 22.19 -21.68 -29.67
N ILE A 450 21.78 -21.73 -30.94
CA ILE A 450 22.60 -22.21 -32.03
C ILE A 450 23.14 -20.98 -32.78
N PRO A 451 24.46 -20.72 -32.73
CA PRO A 451 25.06 -19.56 -33.37
C PRO A 451 25.04 -19.68 -34.91
N GLY A 452 24.85 -18.54 -35.59
CA GLY A 452 24.83 -18.44 -37.04
C GLY A 452 24.42 -17.03 -37.49
N GLU A 453 24.41 -16.75 -38.80
CA GLU A 453 23.97 -15.46 -39.35
C GLU A 453 22.51 -15.12 -38.96
N LYS A 454 21.68 -16.16 -38.78
CA LYS A 454 20.35 -16.08 -38.15
C LYS A 454 20.34 -17.00 -36.94
N PRO A 455 20.47 -16.48 -35.71
CA PRO A 455 20.55 -17.32 -34.53
C PRO A 455 19.25 -18.11 -34.34
N LEU A 456 19.38 -19.42 -34.11
CA LEU A 456 18.26 -20.30 -33.80
C LEU A 456 18.25 -20.64 -32.30
N ARG A 457 17.08 -21.01 -31.80
CA ARG A 457 16.88 -21.53 -30.45
C ARG A 457 16.34 -22.94 -30.53
N LYS A 458 17.01 -23.88 -29.86
CA LYS A 458 16.56 -25.27 -29.75
C LYS A 458 15.91 -25.50 -28.40
N CYS A 459 14.64 -25.88 -28.42
CA CYS A 459 13.86 -26.19 -27.22
C CYS A 459 14.36 -27.49 -26.57
N LEU A 460 14.71 -27.46 -25.29
CA LEU A 460 15.18 -28.65 -24.55
C LEU A 460 14.06 -29.69 -24.32
N VAL A 461 12.80 -29.26 -24.41
CA VAL A 461 11.63 -30.14 -24.24
C VAL A 461 11.34 -30.90 -25.53
N SER A 462 11.10 -30.18 -26.63
CA SER A 462 10.66 -30.78 -27.91
C SER A 462 11.81 -31.09 -28.87
N GLY A 463 13.01 -30.55 -28.65
CA GLY A 463 14.14 -30.65 -29.59
C GLY A 463 13.98 -29.79 -30.85
N VAL A 464 12.84 -29.11 -31.02
CA VAL A 464 12.53 -28.28 -32.19
C VAL A 464 13.39 -27.01 -32.18
N GLU A 465 13.93 -26.69 -33.34
CA GLU A 465 14.71 -25.48 -33.62
C GLU A 465 13.77 -24.41 -34.20
N VAL A 466 13.79 -23.22 -33.60
CA VAL A 466 12.99 -22.07 -34.03
C VAL A 466 13.88 -20.84 -34.17
N ASP A 467 13.46 -19.88 -34.99
CA ASP A 467 14.14 -18.59 -35.06
C ASP A 467 14.13 -17.90 -33.69
N ALA A 468 15.21 -17.21 -33.33
CA ALA A 468 15.32 -16.51 -32.05
C ALA A 468 14.17 -15.51 -31.82
N SER A 469 13.66 -14.88 -32.89
CA SER A 469 12.55 -13.92 -32.89
C SER A 469 11.16 -14.56 -32.94
N SER A 470 11.06 -15.89 -33.11
CA SER A 470 9.79 -16.60 -33.14
C SER A 470 9.33 -17.03 -31.75
N PRO A 471 8.02 -17.22 -31.52
CA PRO A 471 7.52 -17.81 -30.28
C PRO A 471 8.12 -19.19 -29.99
N GLY A 472 8.25 -19.51 -28.70
CA GLY A 472 8.69 -20.86 -28.30
C GLY A 472 7.68 -21.93 -28.77
N PRO A 473 8.15 -23.07 -29.32
CA PRO A 473 7.26 -24.09 -29.89
C PRO A 473 6.36 -24.77 -28.84
N ALA A 474 6.73 -24.70 -27.56
CA ALA A 474 5.99 -25.31 -26.46
C ALA A 474 4.62 -24.65 -26.20
N PHE A 475 4.45 -23.35 -26.46
CA PHE A 475 3.22 -22.63 -26.12
C PHE A 475 1.99 -23.19 -26.86
N SER A 476 2.14 -23.54 -28.14
CA SER A 476 1.04 -24.14 -28.92
C SER A 476 0.64 -25.50 -28.36
N THR A 477 1.62 -26.36 -28.05
CA THR A 477 1.35 -27.69 -27.49
C THR A 477 0.69 -27.60 -26.11
N ILE A 478 1.17 -26.70 -25.24
CA ILE A 478 0.58 -26.47 -23.92
C ILE A 478 -0.87 -25.97 -24.07
N ALA A 479 -1.11 -24.97 -24.93
CA ALA A 479 -2.44 -24.44 -25.17
C ALA A 479 -3.43 -25.52 -25.68
N GLU A 480 -3.02 -26.36 -26.64
CA GLU A 480 -3.85 -27.42 -27.20
C GLU A 480 -4.18 -28.52 -26.16
N THR A 481 -3.20 -28.92 -25.37
CA THR A 481 -3.39 -29.95 -24.33
C THR A 481 -4.21 -29.43 -23.16
N ALA A 482 -3.98 -28.20 -22.71
CA ALA A 482 -4.78 -27.54 -21.69
C ALA A 482 -6.23 -27.31 -22.17
N LEU A 483 -6.44 -26.99 -23.46
CA LEU A 483 -7.80 -26.86 -24.03
C LEU A 483 -8.54 -28.19 -24.01
N LYS A 484 -7.88 -29.30 -24.36
CA LYS A 484 -8.48 -30.64 -24.26
C LYS A 484 -8.86 -30.97 -22.82
N ALA A 485 -8.00 -30.67 -21.85
CA ALA A 485 -8.28 -30.85 -20.43
C ALA A 485 -9.47 -29.98 -19.96
N HIS A 486 -9.52 -28.71 -20.39
CA HIS A 486 -10.63 -27.80 -20.11
C HIS A 486 -11.97 -28.32 -20.64
N GLN A 487 -11.96 -28.85 -21.87
CA GLN A 487 -13.14 -29.44 -22.50
C GLN A 487 -13.59 -30.73 -21.80
N SER A 488 -12.66 -31.61 -21.43
CA SER A 488 -13.01 -32.86 -20.72
C SER A 488 -13.65 -32.61 -19.35
N LEU A 489 -13.27 -31.51 -18.69
CA LEU A 489 -13.81 -31.13 -17.38
C LEU A 489 -15.21 -30.51 -17.46
N ALA A 490 -15.69 -30.11 -18.64
CA ALA A 490 -17.03 -29.52 -18.80
C ALA A 490 -18.15 -30.49 -18.38
N GLY A 491 -17.96 -31.81 -18.51
CA GLY A 491 -18.91 -32.81 -18.04
C GLY A 491 -18.92 -33.02 -16.52
N LEU A 492 -17.84 -32.63 -15.85
CA LEU A 492 -17.66 -32.77 -14.39
C LEU A 492 -18.08 -31.52 -13.62
N ALA A 493 -18.14 -30.38 -14.31
CA ALA A 493 -18.57 -29.09 -13.78
C ALA A 493 -19.90 -29.11 -12.99
N PRO A 494 -20.99 -29.73 -13.46
CA PRO A 494 -22.24 -29.80 -12.70
C PRO A 494 -22.12 -30.59 -11.39
N LYS A 495 -21.08 -31.43 -11.27
CA LYS A 495 -20.87 -32.33 -10.13
C LYS A 495 -19.97 -31.71 -9.06
N SER A 496 -19.21 -30.65 -9.38
CA SER A 496 -18.30 -30.01 -8.44
C SER A 496 -18.15 -28.52 -8.75
N SER A 497 -18.53 -27.69 -7.79
CA SER A 497 -18.34 -26.23 -7.88
C SER A 497 -16.88 -25.83 -7.99
N ALA A 498 -15.93 -26.64 -7.50
CA ALA A 498 -14.50 -26.37 -7.63
C ALA A 498 -14.02 -26.47 -9.09
N VAL A 499 -14.62 -27.35 -9.89
CA VAL A 499 -14.24 -27.50 -11.31
C VAL A 499 -14.57 -26.22 -12.08
N GLU A 500 -15.78 -25.68 -11.88
CA GLU A 500 -16.19 -24.43 -12.51
C GLU A 500 -15.51 -23.21 -11.90
N ALA A 501 -15.43 -23.09 -10.58
CA ALA A 501 -14.99 -21.86 -9.93
C ALA A 501 -13.46 -21.68 -9.87
N GLU A 502 -12.69 -22.77 -9.92
CA GLU A 502 -11.24 -22.77 -9.69
C GLU A 502 -10.48 -23.39 -10.87
N ILE A 503 -10.80 -24.64 -11.25
CA ILE A 503 -9.93 -25.44 -12.13
C ILE A 503 -10.02 -24.99 -13.59
N ARG A 504 -11.23 -24.91 -14.16
CA ARG A 504 -11.43 -24.50 -15.57
C ARG A 504 -10.97 -23.05 -15.84
N PRO A 505 -11.25 -22.06 -14.96
CA PRO A 505 -10.73 -20.70 -15.12
C PRO A 505 -9.21 -20.66 -15.21
N GLU A 506 -8.49 -21.38 -14.36
CA GLU A 506 -7.04 -21.43 -14.41
C GLU A 506 -6.52 -22.01 -15.73
N LEU A 507 -7.12 -23.09 -16.24
CA LEU A 507 -6.78 -23.64 -17.56
C LEU A 507 -7.01 -22.60 -18.67
N ALA A 508 -8.13 -21.88 -18.64
CA ALA A 508 -8.42 -20.82 -19.61
C ALA A 508 -7.37 -19.69 -19.55
N VAL A 509 -6.93 -19.31 -18.34
CA VAL A 509 -5.84 -18.34 -18.16
C VAL A 509 -4.53 -18.88 -18.73
N ILE A 510 -4.16 -20.14 -18.49
CA ILE A 510 -2.93 -20.74 -19.06
C ILE A 510 -2.97 -20.71 -20.59
N ILE A 511 -4.10 -21.09 -21.19
CA ILE A 511 -4.26 -21.07 -22.65
C ILE A 511 -4.16 -19.64 -23.18
N GLY A 512 -4.84 -18.68 -22.54
CA GLY A 512 -4.78 -17.27 -22.88
C GLY A 512 -3.37 -16.71 -22.80
N LEU A 513 -2.61 -17.05 -21.75
CA LEU A 513 -1.22 -16.64 -21.58
C LEU A 513 -0.31 -17.26 -22.66
N CYS A 514 -0.49 -18.53 -23.03
CA CYS A 514 0.25 -19.13 -24.15
C CYS A 514 0.00 -18.40 -25.48
N MET A 515 -1.25 -17.99 -25.72
CA MET A 515 -1.62 -17.21 -26.91
C MET A 515 -1.02 -15.79 -26.87
N ILE A 516 -1.01 -15.15 -25.71
CA ILE A 516 -0.36 -13.85 -25.51
C ILE A 516 1.16 -13.97 -25.75
N GLN A 517 1.83 -14.98 -25.19
CA GLN A 517 3.24 -15.27 -25.46
C GLN A 517 3.53 -15.42 -26.96
N THR A 518 2.60 -16.03 -27.69
CA THR A 518 2.72 -16.20 -29.15
C THR A 518 2.58 -14.88 -29.92
N ALA A 519 1.80 -13.92 -29.40
CA ALA A 519 1.68 -12.59 -29.98
C ALA A 519 2.89 -11.68 -29.67
N PHE A 520 3.58 -11.93 -28.56
CA PHE A 520 4.74 -11.17 -28.09
C PHE A 520 5.96 -12.07 -27.95
N PRO A 521 6.55 -12.53 -29.07
CA PRO A 521 7.79 -13.28 -29.00
C PRO A 521 8.89 -12.43 -28.36
N PRO A 522 9.91 -13.06 -27.75
CA PRO A 522 11.03 -12.32 -27.17
C PRO A 522 11.77 -11.54 -28.27
N SER A 523 11.57 -10.23 -28.31
CA SER A 523 12.27 -9.29 -29.19
C SER A 523 13.34 -8.52 -28.43
N THR A 524 14.41 -8.14 -29.12
CA THR A 524 15.40 -7.16 -28.63
C THR A 524 14.83 -5.75 -28.59
N ASP A 525 13.75 -5.48 -29.33
CA ASP A 525 13.11 -4.18 -29.40
C ASP A 525 12.10 -4.00 -28.27
N LEU A 526 12.17 -2.85 -27.60
CA LEU A 526 11.28 -2.41 -26.51
C LEU A 526 9.84 -2.11 -26.97
N SER A 527 9.49 -2.41 -28.23
CA SER A 527 8.18 -2.09 -28.76
C SER A 527 7.14 -3.06 -28.21
N ASN A 528 6.20 -2.57 -27.40
CA ASN A 528 4.99 -3.30 -27.00
C ASN A 528 4.03 -3.41 -28.19
N ILE A 529 4.45 -3.92 -29.34
CA ILE A 529 3.65 -4.12 -30.55
C ILE A 529 3.55 -5.63 -30.79
N PRO A 530 2.34 -6.19 -30.94
CA PRO A 530 2.22 -7.62 -31.15
C PRO A 530 2.68 -7.97 -32.57
N ALA A 531 3.43 -9.07 -32.71
CA ALA A 531 3.81 -9.60 -34.02
C ALA A 531 2.59 -10.07 -34.82
N SER A 532 1.53 -10.49 -34.13
CA SER A 532 0.24 -10.86 -34.73
C SER A 532 -0.91 -10.61 -33.76
N TYR A 533 -2.03 -10.10 -34.27
CA TYR A 533 -3.27 -9.97 -33.51
C TYR A 533 -4.08 -11.28 -33.44
N THR A 534 -3.82 -12.25 -34.32
CA THR A 534 -4.57 -13.51 -34.38
C THR A 534 -4.51 -14.29 -33.06
N PRO A 535 -3.34 -14.49 -32.42
CA PRO A 535 -3.28 -15.13 -31.10
C PRO A 535 -4.00 -14.31 -30.01
N LEU A 536 -3.92 -12.97 -30.05
CA LEU A 536 -4.62 -12.11 -29.10
C LEU A 536 -6.15 -12.25 -29.19
N LEU A 537 -6.70 -12.28 -30.41
CA LEU A 537 -8.13 -12.48 -30.63
C LEU A 537 -8.59 -13.86 -30.15
N ARG A 538 -7.77 -14.91 -30.34
CA ARG A 538 -8.06 -16.25 -29.80
C ARG A 538 -8.08 -16.24 -28.26
N ALA A 539 -7.12 -15.56 -27.64
CA ALA A 539 -7.07 -15.42 -26.19
C ALA A 539 -8.31 -14.69 -25.68
N LEU A 540 -8.68 -13.58 -26.31
CA LEU A 540 -9.85 -12.78 -25.99
C LEU A 540 -11.13 -13.61 -26.07
N LEU A 541 -11.38 -14.32 -27.17
CA LEU A 541 -12.60 -15.12 -27.36
C LEU A 541 -12.71 -16.25 -26.33
N LEU A 542 -11.59 -16.93 -26.03
CA LEU A 542 -11.58 -17.99 -25.03
C LEU A 542 -11.87 -17.45 -23.62
N LEU A 543 -11.21 -16.37 -23.25
CA LEU A 543 -11.36 -15.76 -21.94
C LEU A 543 -12.75 -15.14 -21.77
N GLU A 544 -13.33 -14.54 -22.81
CA GLU A 544 -14.72 -14.08 -22.82
C GLU A 544 -15.69 -15.23 -22.57
N HIS A 545 -15.53 -16.33 -23.30
CA HIS A 545 -16.35 -17.51 -23.07
C HIS A 545 -16.23 -18.00 -21.61
N GLN A 546 -15.02 -18.09 -21.07
CA GLN A 546 -14.83 -18.48 -19.68
C GLN A 546 -15.44 -17.49 -18.69
N LEU A 547 -15.36 -16.18 -18.93
CA LEU A 547 -15.96 -15.16 -18.06
C LEU A 547 -17.49 -15.31 -17.99
N THR A 548 -18.15 -15.76 -19.06
CA THR A 548 -19.60 -16.05 -19.02
C THR A 548 -19.95 -17.21 -18.07
N LEU A 549 -19.03 -18.18 -17.92
CA LEU A 549 -19.19 -19.33 -17.03
C LEU A 549 -18.80 -18.99 -15.58
N THR A 550 -17.78 -18.15 -15.41
CA THR A 550 -17.30 -17.66 -14.11
C THR A 550 -17.31 -16.14 -14.04
N PRO A 551 -18.49 -15.53 -13.86
CA PRO A 551 -18.60 -14.09 -13.72
C PRO A 551 -17.75 -13.59 -12.55
N LYS A 552 -17.11 -12.42 -12.72
CA LYS A 552 -16.28 -11.75 -11.70
C LYS A 552 -14.96 -12.45 -11.36
N HIS A 553 -14.48 -13.40 -12.17
CA HIS A 553 -13.14 -13.97 -11.99
C HIS A 553 -12.06 -12.90 -12.26
N SER A 554 -11.44 -12.38 -11.20
CA SER A 554 -10.58 -11.18 -11.22
C SER A 554 -9.45 -11.22 -12.26
N ILE A 555 -8.68 -12.32 -12.29
CA ILE A 555 -7.56 -12.48 -13.24
C ILE A 555 -8.06 -12.43 -14.70
N ILE A 556 -9.19 -13.07 -14.99
CA ILE A 556 -9.75 -13.14 -16.34
C ILE A 556 -10.27 -11.76 -16.73
N SER A 557 -10.99 -11.09 -15.83
CA SER A 557 -11.48 -9.73 -16.03
C SER A 557 -10.33 -8.75 -16.31
N LEU A 558 -9.24 -8.78 -15.54
CA LEU A 558 -8.09 -7.88 -15.73
C LEU A 558 -7.38 -8.13 -17.08
N LEU A 559 -7.17 -9.40 -17.45
CA LEU A 559 -6.62 -9.75 -18.75
C LEU A 559 -7.54 -9.30 -19.89
N LEU A 560 -8.86 -9.50 -19.76
CA LEU A 560 -9.84 -9.09 -20.76
C LEU A 560 -9.94 -7.58 -20.91
N VAL A 561 -9.92 -6.80 -19.81
CA VAL A 561 -9.90 -5.33 -19.88
C VAL A 561 -8.74 -4.85 -20.75
N GLN A 562 -7.53 -5.34 -20.48
CA GLN A 562 -6.34 -4.98 -21.25
C GLN A 562 -6.39 -5.47 -22.71
N LEU A 563 -6.87 -6.69 -22.95
CA LEU A 563 -7.03 -7.23 -24.30
C LEU A 563 -8.05 -6.42 -25.12
N HIS A 564 -9.20 -6.07 -24.54
CA HIS A 564 -10.24 -5.28 -25.18
C HIS A 564 -9.78 -3.86 -25.52
N LEU A 565 -9.12 -3.18 -24.58
CA LEU A 565 -8.52 -1.86 -24.85
C LEU A 565 -7.54 -1.94 -26.02
N ARG A 566 -6.73 -3.01 -26.07
CA ARG A 566 -5.71 -3.19 -27.10
C ARG A 566 -6.27 -3.50 -28.49
N VAL A 567 -7.40 -4.21 -28.57
CA VAL A 567 -8.08 -4.46 -29.86
C VAL A 567 -9.09 -3.35 -30.23
N GLY A 568 -9.23 -2.32 -29.41
CA GLY A 568 -10.12 -1.17 -29.65
C GLY A 568 -11.60 -1.43 -29.28
N SER A 569 -11.90 -2.48 -28.52
CA SER A 569 -13.25 -2.81 -28.04
C SER A 569 -13.52 -2.23 -26.64
N SER A 570 -13.26 -0.93 -26.47
CA SER A 570 -13.31 -0.23 -25.18
C SER A 570 -14.67 -0.27 -24.45
N PRO A 571 -15.84 -0.23 -25.14
CA PRO A 571 -17.12 -0.38 -24.44
C PRO A 571 -17.24 -1.70 -23.68
N ARG A 572 -16.75 -2.80 -24.28
CA ARG A 572 -16.72 -4.10 -23.60
C ARG A 572 -15.71 -4.13 -22.45
N ALA A 573 -14.56 -3.45 -22.59
CA ALA A 573 -13.62 -3.28 -21.50
C ALA A 573 -14.28 -2.58 -20.30
N ARG A 574 -15.07 -1.54 -20.55
CA ARG A 574 -15.83 -0.81 -19.50
C ARG A 574 -16.82 -1.73 -18.79
N GLU A 575 -17.63 -2.48 -19.53
CA GLU A 575 -18.59 -3.42 -18.92
C GLU A 575 -17.91 -4.38 -17.95
N ILE A 576 -16.75 -4.93 -18.33
CA ILE A 576 -15.97 -5.84 -17.47
C ILE A 576 -15.37 -5.08 -16.28
N TRP A 577 -14.82 -3.89 -16.53
CA TRP A 577 -14.25 -3.02 -15.50
C TRP A 577 -15.27 -2.67 -14.40
N ASP A 578 -16.50 -2.35 -14.77
CA ASP A 578 -17.58 -2.04 -13.82
C ASP A 578 -17.86 -3.21 -12.87
N THR A 579 -17.69 -4.46 -13.34
CA THR A 579 -17.85 -5.66 -12.49
C THR A 579 -16.76 -5.84 -11.44
N LEU A 580 -15.57 -5.25 -11.66
CA LEU A 580 -14.46 -5.29 -10.70
C LEU A 580 -14.69 -4.36 -9.50
N GLY A 581 -15.60 -3.38 -9.62
CA GLY A 581 -16.00 -2.52 -8.52
C GLY A 581 -14.89 -1.60 -8.00
N VAL A 582 -13.96 -1.18 -8.87
CA VAL A 582 -12.85 -0.28 -8.52
C VAL A 582 -13.38 1.11 -8.18
N LYS A 583 -13.37 1.45 -6.88
CA LYS A 583 -13.91 2.72 -6.34
C LYS A 583 -13.10 3.17 -5.13
N ARG A 584 -13.14 4.48 -4.80
CA ARG A 584 -12.52 5.06 -3.58
C ARG A 584 -11.01 4.79 -3.53
N THR A 585 -10.50 4.28 -2.41
CA THR A 585 -9.05 4.13 -2.13
C THR A 585 -8.31 3.25 -3.12
N ILE A 586 -8.98 2.24 -3.71
CA ILE A 586 -8.37 1.37 -4.73
C ILE A 586 -8.39 1.99 -6.14
N MET A 587 -9.02 3.15 -6.32
CA MET A 587 -8.97 3.91 -7.56
C MET A 587 -7.52 4.31 -7.87
N ASP A 588 -6.78 4.77 -6.86
CA ASP A 588 -5.40 5.23 -7.05
C ASP A 588 -4.48 4.13 -7.60
N SER A 589 -4.63 2.91 -7.09
CA SER A 589 -3.78 1.76 -7.45
C SER A 589 -4.24 0.98 -8.68
N LEU A 590 -5.55 0.95 -8.99
CA LEU A 590 -6.05 0.10 -10.09
C LEU A 590 -6.51 0.90 -11.31
N ALA A 591 -6.96 2.15 -11.16
CA ALA A 591 -7.49 2.94 -12.28
C ALA A 591 -6.56 3.01 -13.50
N PRO A 592 -5.23 3.11 -13.35
CA PRO A 592 -4.33 3.14 -14.52
C PRO A 592 -4.40 1.88 -15.40
N ILE A 593 -4.94 0.76 -14.90
CA ILE A 593 -5.16 -0.45 -15.71
C ILE A 593 -6.28 -0.25 -16.75
N PHE A 594 -7.20 0.70 -16.54
CA PHE A 594 -8.33 0.95 -17.44
C PHE A 594 -8.30 2.34 -18.08
N TYR A 595 -7.99 3.37 -17.29
CA TYR A 595 -8.09 4.76 -17.70
C TYR A 595 -6.87 5.28 -18.47
N ASP A 596 -5.69 4.68 -18.30
CA ASP A 596 -4.47 5.16 -18.97
C ASP A 596 -4.64 5.13 -20.49
N ARG A 597 -4.53 6.32 -21.11
CA ARG A 597 -4.67 6.56 -22.56
C ARG A 597 -6.06 6.29 -23.13
N LEU A 598 -7.09 6.21 -22.29
CA LEU A 598 -8.45 5.95 -22.75
C LEU A 598 -8.96 7.03 -23.72
N SER A 599 -8.58 8.30 -23.51
CA SER A 599 -8.82 9.44 -24.42
C SER A 599 -8.23 9.24 -25.81
N THR A 600 -7.15 8.45 -25.93
CA THR A 600 -6.51 8.18 -27.22
C THR A 600 -7.15 6.98 -27.93
N ILE A 601 -7.58 5.98 -27.17
CA ILE A 601 -8.14 4.73 -27.71
C ILE A 601 -9.62 4.90 -28.05
N SER A 602 -10.38 5.56 -27.17
CA SER A 602 -11.83 5.73 -27.29
C SER A 602 -12.28 7.03 -26.61
N PRO A 603 -11.99 8.20 -27.20
CA PRO A 603 -12.34 9.51 -26.62
C PRO A 603 -13.85 9.64 -26.33
N ALA A 604 -14.69 9.06 -27.20
CA ALA A 604 -16.14 9.08 -27.01
C ALA A 604 -16.60 8.35 -25.72
N LEU A 605 -15.84 7.37 -25.21
CA LEU A 605 -16.21 6.60 -24.01
C LEU A 605 -16.12 7.40 -22.73
N ILE A 606 -15.25 8.42 -22.70
CA ILE A 606 -15.04 9.33 -21.57
C ILE A 606 -15.44 10.76 -21.90
N SER A 607 -16.26 10.93 -22.95
CA SER A 607 -16.74 12.25 -23.36
C SER A 607 -17.57 12.88 -22.24
N PRO A 608 -17.25 14.11 -21.77
CA PRO A 608 -18.03 14.78 -20.73
C PRO A 608 -19.42 15.21 -21.22
N SER A 609 -19.59 15.34 -22.55
CA SER A 609 -20.88 15.66 -23.19
C SER A 609 -21.86 14.48 -23.16
N ASP A 610 -21.40 13.27 -22.81
CA ASP A 610 -22.24 12.09 -22.56
C ASP A 610 -22.33 11.82 -21.05
N GLU A 611 -23.54 11.56 -20.55
CA GLU A 611 -23.77 11.30 -19.12
C GLU A 611 -22.93 10.13 -18.62
N THR A 612 -22.85 9.06 -19.41
CA THR A 612 -22.10 7.86 -19.02
C THR A 612 -20.59 8.08 -19.06
N GLY A 613 -20.09 8.90 -20.00
CA GLY A 613 -18.69 9.29 -20.07
C GLY A 613 -18.28 10.22 -18.93
N TRP A 614 -19.15 11.18 -18.59
CA TRP A 614 -18.97 12.06 -17.45
C TRP A 614 -18.90 11.28 -16.12
N GLU A 615 -19.83 10.35 -15.88
CA GLU A 615 -19.80 9.50 -14.68
C GLU A 615 -18.48 8.72 -14.56
N LEU A 616 -17.93 8.27 -15.69
CA LEU A 616 -16.69 7.51 -15.72
C LEU A 616 -15.48 8.36 -15.30
N LEU A 617 -15.42 9.63 -15.74
CA LEU A 617 -14.40 10.60 -15.31
C LEU A 617 -14.65 11.10 -13.87
N ASP A 618 -15.90 11.28 -13.46
CA ASP A 618 -16.25 11.66 -12.08
C ASP A 618 -15.81 10.59 -11.08
N LEU A 619 -15.96 9.30 -11.40
CA LEU A 619 -15.44 8.22 -10.57
C LEU A 619 -13.92 8.34 -10.34
N LEU A 620 -13.16 8.72 -11.38
CA LEU A 620 -11.72 8.90 -11.29
C LEU A 620 -11.34 10.11 -10.43
N SER A 621 -12.03 11.24 -10.60
CA SER A 621 -11.70 12.50 -9.91
C SER A 621 -12.28 12.60 -8.49
N SER A 622 -13.46 12.04 -8.25
CA SER A 622 -14.20 12.12 -6.98
C SER A 622 -13.41 11.57 -5.79
N HIS A 623 -12.60 10.53 -5.98
CA HIS A 623 -11.74 10.01 -4.92
C HIS A 623 -10.78 11.08 -4.39
N PHE A 624 -10.09 11.78 -5.29
CA PHE A 624 -9.14 12.84 -4.93
C PHE A 624 -9.88 14.07 -4.37
N ASN A 625 -11.00 14.47 -4.98
CA ASN A 625 -11.80 15.61 -4.52
C ASN A 625 -12.33 15.42 -3.10
N VAL A 626 -12.74 14.20 -2.74
CA VAL A 626 -13.22 13.88 -1.39
C VAL A 626 -12.06 13.75 -0.41
N SER A 627 -11.00 13.04 -0.78
CA SER A 627 -9.90 12.71 0.13
C SER A 627 -9.00 13.91 0.43
N LEU A 628 -8.73 14.75 -0.59
CA LEU A 628 -7.87 15.92 -0.51
C LEU A 628 -8.63 17.21 -0.17
N LYS A 629 -9.90 17.11 0.24
CA LYS A 629 -10.77 18.25 0.58
C LYS A 629 -10.18 19.13 1.69
N LEU A 630 -9.49 18.51 2.65
CA LEU A 630 -8.75 19.19 3.72
C LEU A 630 -7.25 18.95 3.51
N ARG A 631 -6.39 19.76 4.15
CA ARG A 631 -4.95 19.46 4.15
C ARG A 631 -4.68 18.08 4.75
N MET A 632 -5.28 17.80 5.91
CA MET A 632 -5.29 16.49 6.57
C MET A 632 -6.71 16.01 6.88
N PRO A 633 -6.98 14.70 6.79
CA PRO A 633 -8.31 14.15 7.04
C PRO A 633 -8.62 14.07 8.55
N ARG A 634 -9.90 14.09 8.91
CA ARG A 634 -10.36 13.86 10.30
C ARG A 634 -9.89 12.54 10.91
N ARG A 635 -9.60 11.53 10.08
CA ARG A 635 -8.99 10.28 10.52
C ARG A 635 -7.67 10.45 11.26
N LEU A 636 -6.93 11.54 10.99
CA LEU A 636 -5.75 11.89 11.78
C LEU A 636 -6.10 12.15 13.25
N ILE A 637 -7.21 12.86 13.48
CA ILE A 637 -7.71 13.17 14.82
C ILE A 637 -8.20 11.89 15.51
N ASP A 638 -8.95 11.05 14.80
CA ASP A 638 -9.37 9.73 15.29
C ASP A 638 -8.16 8.88 15.71
N ALA A 639 -7.04 8.96 14.99
CA ALA A 639 -5.79 8.28 15.32
C ALA A 639 -5.14 8.82 16.61
N PHE A 640 -5.13 10.13 16.82
CA PHE A 640 -4.69 10.74 18.09
C PHE A 640 -5.56 10.30 19.27
N GLU A 641 -6.89 10.33 19.11
CA GLU A 641 -7.84 9.97 20.17
C GLU A 641 -7.81 8.48 20.54
N SER A 642 -7.58 7.61 19.55
CA SER A 642 -7.42 6.17 19.77
C SER A 642 -6.02 5.77 20.25
N GLY A 643 -5.04 6.69 20.22
CA GLY A 643 -3.64 6.40 20.57
C GLY A 643 -2.90 5.56 19.53
N SER A 644 -3.34 5.59 18.26
CA SER A 644 -2.72 4.90 17.12
C SER A 644 -1.59 5.75 16.53
N TYR A 645 -0.44 5.78 17.20
CA TYR A 645 0.66 6.68 16.85
C TYR A 645 1.34 6.34 15.53
N SER A 646 1.39 5.05 15.16
CA SER A 646 1.81 4.62 13.82
C SER A 646 0.98 5.33 12.74
N SER A 647 -0.35 5.27 12.88
CA SER A 647 -1.27 5.95 11.95
C SER A 647 -1.13 7.48 11.96
N VAL A 648 -0.81 8.08 13.11
CA VAL A 648 -0.54 9.54 13.19
C VAL A 648 0.67 9.93 12.34
N ILE A 649 1.66 9.05 12.21
CA ILE A 649 2.86 9.26 11.38
C ILE A 649 2.57 8.93 9.91
N ASP A 650 1.85 7.83 9.64
CA ASP A 650 1.62 7.30 8.29
C ASP A 650 0.56 8.08 7.50
N ILE A 651 -0.50 8.57 8.14
CA ILE A 651 -1.59 9.31 7.46
C ILE A 651 -1.03 10.52 6.70
N PRO A 652 -0.21 11.41 7.31
CA PRO A 652 0.39 12.53 6.60
C PRO A 652 1.19 12.11 5.37
N GLU A 653 2.04 11.08 5.47
CA GLU A 653 2.82 10.58 4.35
C GLU A 653 1.91 10.06 3.22
N TYR A 654 0.87 9.28 3.58
CA TYR A 654 -0.14 8.82 2.63
C TYR A 654 -0.86 9.98 1.93
N MET A 655 -1.24 11.03 2.68
CA MET A 655 -1.93 12.19 2.12
C MET A 655 -1.04 12.97 1.15
N GLU A 656 0.25 13.14 1.45
CA GLU A 656 1.21 13.73 0.53
C GLU A 656 1.36 12.87 -0.74
N ASN A 657 1.57 11.56 -0.59
CA ASN A 657 1.66 10.64 -1.73
C ASN A 657 0.41 10.70 -2.62
N LEU A 658 -0.78 10.85 -2.02
CA LEU A 658 -2.03 10.99 -2.75
C LEU A 658 -2.13 12.33 -3.52
N ARG A 659 -1.60 13.43 -2.98
CA ARG A 659 -1.51 14.72 -3.70
C ARG A 659 -0.63 14.61 -4.94
N TRP A 660 0.45 13.86 -4.83
CA TRP A 660 1.45 13.66 -5.89
C TRP A 660 1.23 12.41 -6.73
N SER A 661 0.05 11.78 -6.63
CA SER A 661 -0.25 10.55 -7.35
C SER A 661 -0.19 10.72 -8.87
N CYS A 662 0.48 9.79 -9.55
CA CYS A 662 0.44 9.65 -11.01
C CYS A 662 -0.99 9.48 -11.53
N THR A 663 -1.88 8.81 -10.79
CA THR A 663 -3.27 8.56 -11.16
C THR A 663 -4.09 9.85 -11.12
N ARG A 664 -3.84 10.72 -10.14
CA ARG A 664 -4.42 12.07 -10.09
C ARG A 664 -4.00 12.87 -11.32
N ALA A 665 -2.70 12.81 -11.66
CA ALA A 665 -2.17 13.50 -12.83
C ALA A 665 -2.74 12.98 -14.15
N MET A 666 -2.83 11.65 -14.29
CA MET A 666 -3.46 10.96 -15.40
C MET A 666 -4.91 11.42 -15.58
N SER A 667 -5.67 11.63 -14.50
CA SER A 667 -7.08 12.08 -14.60
C SER A 667 -7.24 13.38 -15.38
N LEU A 668 -6.39 14.38 -15.11
CA LEU A 668 -6.42 15.66 -15.83
C LEU A 668 -6.00 15.50 -17.29
N VAL A 669 -5.00 14.65 -17.53
CA VAL A 669 -4.52 14.39 -18.89
C VAL A 669 -5.60 13.73 -19.74
N GLU A 670 -6.29 12.72 -19.22
CA GLU A 670 -7.37 12.04 -19.94
C GLU A 670 -8.57 12.96 -20.19
N GLU A 671 -8.95 13.76 -19.19
CA GLU A 671 -10.01 14.77 -19.30
C GLU A 671 -9.66 15.83 -20.36
N THR A 672 -8.53 16.52 -20.21
CA THR A 672 -8.11 17.61 -21.11
C THR A 672 -7.91 17.14 -22.55
N ARG A 673 -7.35 15.94 -22.73
CA ARG A 673 -7.18 15.37 -24.09
C ARG A 673 -8.53 15.07 -24.73
N THR A 674 -9.47 14.55 -23.95
CA THR A 674 -10.83 14.26 -24.45
C THR A 674 -11.52 15.55 -24.86
N ASP A 675 -11.50 16.58 -24.01
CA ASP A 675 -12.09 17.89 -24.32
C ASP A 675 -11.53 18.46 -25.62
N ARG A 676 -10.19 18.42 -25.76
CA ARG A 676 -9.50 18.88 -26.97
C ARG A 676 -9.90 18.10 -28.22
N ILE A 677 -10.00 16.77 -28.12
CA ILE A 677 -10.37 15.90 -29.24
C ILE A 677 -11.83 16.13 -29.65
N MET A 678 -12.71 16.35 -28.66
CA MET A 678 -14.14 16.59 -28.87
C MET A 678 -14.46 18.03 -29.27
N GLY A 679 -13.48 18.95 -29.20
CA GLY A 679 -13.67 20.37 -29.51
C GLY A 679 -14.39 21.15 -28.42
N GLU A 680 -14.42 20.62 -27.20
CA GLU A 680 -15.02 21.24 -26.03
C GLU A 680 -14.08 22.32 -25.43
N HIS A 681 -14.63 23.22 -24.63
CA HIS A 681 -13.83 24.22 -23.93
C HIS A 681 -13.05 23.57 -22.79
N PHE A 682 -11.71 23.61 -22.86
CA PHE A 682 -10.84 23.06 -21.84
C PHE A 682 -10.19 24.17 -21.01
N SER A 683 -10.01 23.92 -19.71
CA SER A 683 -9.23 24.79 -18.83
C SER A 683 -7.73 24.54 -19.01
N GLU A 684 -6.90 25.57 -18.88
CA GLU A 684 -5.45 25.40 -19.01
C GLU A 684 -4.92 24.46 -17.91
N VAL A 685 -4.24 23.38 -18.32
CA VAL A 685 -3.67 22.33 -17.44
C VAL A 685 -2.89 22.92 -16.26
N PHE A 686 -2.16 24.01 -16.49
CA PHE A 686 -1.31 24.67 -15.49
C PHE A 686 -2.08 25.48 -14.45
N THR A 687 -3.33 25.83 -14.75
CA THR A 687 -4.21 26.57 -13.84
C THR A 687 -5.17 25.67 -13.06
N ASP A 688 -5.17 24.36 -13.37
CA ASP A 688 -6.03 23.41 -12.69
C ASP A 688 -5.59 23.22 -11.23
N PRO A 689 -6.51 23.30 -10.24
CA PRO A 689 -6.20 23.09 -8.82
C PRO A 689 -5.53 21.75 -8.51
N ARG A 690 -5.60 20.76 -9.41
CA ARG A 690 -4.86 19.50 -9.29
C ARG A 690 -3.35 19.66 -9.42
N PHE A 691 -2.89 20.71 -10.09
CA PHE A 691 -1.48 20.92 -10.45
C PHE A 691 -0.89 22.26 -10.01
N THR A 692 -1.67 23.15 -9.42
CA THR A 692 -1.17 24.42 -8.86
C THR A 692 -0.06 24.21 -7.81
N GLU A 693 -0.06 23.07 -7.12
CA GLU A 693 0.94 22.71 -6.10
C GLU A 693 2.16 21.97 -6.70
N VAL A 694 2.16 21.58 -7.99
CA VAL A 694 3.20 20.72 -8.59
C VAL A 694 4.40 21.53 -9.09
N ALA A 695 5.47 21.56 -8.29
CA ALA A 695 6.75 22.16 -8.67
C ALA A 695 7.54 21.31 -9.68
N ASP A 696 8.49 21.92 -10.40
CA ASP A 696 9.29 21.27 -11.45
C ASP A 696 10.19 20.13 -10.95
N ASP A 697 10.60 20.18 -9.68
CA ASP A 697 11.46 19.21 -9.03
C ASP A 697 10.70 18.06 -8.35
N MET A 698 9.38 18.13 -8.31
CA MET A 698 8.53 17.12 -7.67
C MET A 698 8.45 15.84 -8.51
N LYS A 699 8.62 14.69 -7.85
CA LYS A 699 8.44 13.37 -8.47
C LYS A 699 7.04 12.86 -8.16
N LEU A 700 6.27 12.55 -9.20
CA LEU A 700 4.98 11.91 -9.03
C LEU A 700 5.16 10.50 -8.45
N VAL A 701 4.19 10.08 -7.63
CA VAL A 701 4.18 8.79 -6.95
C VAL A 701 3.35 7.79 -7.74
N GLU A 702 3.97 6.70 -8.17
CA GLU A 702 3.30 5.59 -8.86
C GLU A 702 2.88 4.53 -7.83
N THR A 703 1.58 4.26 -7.74
CA THR A 703 0.98 3.32 -6.77
C THR A 703 0.26 2.15 -7.45
N VAL A 704 0.51 1.94 -8.76
CA VAL A 704 -0.24 0.97 -9.56
C VAL A 704 -0.03 -0.45 -9.06
N ASP A 705 -1.11 -1.14 -8.68
CA ASP A 705 -1.07 -2.51 -8.20
C ASP A 705 -1.21 -3.51 -9.35
N TYR A 706 -0.06 -3.99 -9.82
CA TYR A 706 0.01 -5.08 -10.80
C TYR A 706 -0.05 -6.47 -10.18
N GLY A 707 -0.10 -6.60 -8.85
CA GLY A 707 -0.09 -7.87 -8.12
C GLY A 707 -1.31 -8.76 -8.39
N SER A 708 -2.39 -8.17 -8.91
CA SER A 708 -3.60 -8.89 -9.32
C SER A 708 -3.48 -9.59 -10.69
N PHE A 709 -2.42 -9.32 -11.47
CA PHE A 709 -2.12 -10.06 -12.70
C PHE A 709 -1.40 -11.39 -12.40
N PRO A 710 -1.57 -12.41 -13.25
CA PRO A 710 -0.91 -13.70 -13.03
C PRO A 710 0.60 -13.58 -13.20
N SER A 711 1.36 -13.94 -12.15
CA SER A 711 2.83 -13.95 -12.11
C SER A 711 3.37 -15.35 -12.39
N TRP A 712 2.99 -15.94 -13.53
CA TRP A 712 3.40 -17.32 -13.89
C TRP A 712 4.61 -17.40 -14.82
N ASP A 713 5.11 -16.26 -15.27
CA ASP A 713 6.32 -16.16 -16.08
C ASP A 713 7.60 -16.32 -15.23
N CYS A 714 8.69 -16.81 -15.85
CA CYS A 714 10.07 -16.74 -15.34
C CYS A 714 10.46 -15.29 -15.01
N SER A 715 11.23 -15.05 -13.94
CA SER A 715 11.56 -13.67 -13.50
C SER A 715 12.38 -12.89 -14.54
N SER A 716 13.08 -13.59 -15.43
CA SER A 716 13.81 -13.01 -16.56
C SER A 716 12.91 -12.48 -17.69
N GLN A 717 11.60 -12.78 -17.68
CA GLN A 717 10.65 -12.33 -18.70
C GLN A 717 9.90 -11.08 -18.23
N SER A 718 9.53 -10.24 -19.19
CA SER A 718 8.64 -9.11 -18.92
C SER A 718 7.25 -9.62 -18.49
N PRO A 719 6.70 -9.14 -17.37
CA PRO A 719 5.37 -9.54 -16.90
C PRO A 719 4.27 -9.33 -17.94
N VAL A 720 3.21 -10.14 -17.89
CA VAL A 720 2.10 -10.07 -18.85
C VAL A 720 1.48 -8.67 -18.98
N TYR A 721 1.30 -7.94 -17.87
CA TYR A 721 0.71 -6.60 -17.90
C TYR A 721 1.55 -5.60 -18.70
N THR A 722 2.88 -5.74 -18.68
CA THR A 722 3.79 -4.86 -19.45
C THR A 722 3.63 -5.07 -20.94
N ARG A 723 3.42 -6.32 -21.36
CA ARG A 723 3.22 -6.70 -22.77
C ARG A 723 1.86 -6.27 -23.31
N LEU A 724 0.82 -6.40 -22.48
CA LEU A 724 -0.54 -6.02 -22.83
C LEU A 724 -0.78 -4.50 -22.78
N ARG A 725 -0.03 -3.76 -21.95
CA ARG A 725 -0.13 -2.31 -21.85
C ARG A 725 0.04 -1.61 -23.20
N ILE A 726 -0.73 -0.54 -23.38
CA ILE A 726 -0.70 0.33 -24.55
C ILE A 726 0.30 1.46 -24.30
N GLY A 727 1.35 1.53 -25.12
CA GLY A 727 2.39 2.55 -24.99
C GLY A 727 3.35 2.34 -23.81
N PRO A 728 4.24 3.33 -23.55
CA PRO A 728 5.19 3.29 -22.45
C PRO A 728 4.50 3.45 -21.08
N PRO A 729 5.14 2.99 -19.99
CA PRO A 729 4.66 3.19 -18.61
C PRO A 729 4.37 4.66 -18.31
N SER A 730 3.36 4.91 -17.46
CA SER A 730 2.98 6.21 -16.94
C SER A 730 4.08 6.74 -16.01
N THR A 731 5.17 7.22 -16.59
CA THR A 731 6.31 7.81 -15.87
C THR A 731 6.15 9.32 -15.72
N VAL A 732 6.74 9.86 -14.66
CA VAL A 732 6.80 11.31 -14.34
C VAL A 732 7.15 12.16 -15.57
N CYS A 733 8.09 11.72 -16.41
CA CYS A 733 8.55 12.47 -17.59
C CYS A 733 7.53 12.56 -18.73
N LEU A 734 6.61 11.60 -18.89
CA LEU A 734 5.62 11.63 -19.97
C LEU A 734 4.39 12.47 -19.64
N LEU A 735 4.09 12.64 -18.34
CA LEU A 735 3.03 13.53 -17.85
C LEU A 735 3.54 14.98 -17.78
N LEU A 736 4.81 15.18 -17.40
CA LEU A 736 5.45 16.50 -17.34
C LEU A 736 6.01 17.00 -18.69
N SER A 737 6.14 16.17 -19.73
CA SER A 737 6.53 16.66 -21.07
C SER A 737 5.51 17.63 -21.68
N MET A 738 4.32 17.75 -21.07
CA MET A 738 3.39 18.84 -21.34
C MET A 738 3.90 20.22 -20.88
N LYS A 739 4.94 20.31 -20.03
CA LYS A 739 5.60 21.59 -19.66
C LYS A 739 6.47 22.19 -20.76
N GLN A 740 6.81 21.43 -21.82
CA GLN A 740 7.79 21.85 -22.83
C GLN A 740 7.24 22.01 -24.27
N ASN A 741 5.93 21.82 -24.50
CA ASN A 741 5.32 22.05 -25.82
C ASN A 741 4.09 22.93 -25.74
#